data_AF-A0A1V5M4G2-F1
#
_entry.id   AF-A0A1V5M4G2-F1
#
_cell.length_a   1.000
_cell.length_b   1.000
_cell.length_c   1.000
_cell.angle_alpha   90.00
_cell.angle_beta   90.00
_cell.angle_gamma   90.00
#
_symmetry.space_group_name_H-M   'P 1'
#
loop_
_entity.id
_entity.type
_entity.pdbx_description
1 polymer ?
#
loop_
_entity_poly.entity_id
_entity_poly.type
_entity_poly.pdbx_seq_one_letter_code
_entity_poly.pdbx_strand_id
1 'polypeptide(L)'
;MLSRIIRLLIVSALLACAALVSAQGYAEQYAPVPEDGVIILTDYGFREWGPELVHYALDTKRFKPGKLVLLNDAGQPVPFQLQKTPKGAVLAFVATVAKGGTSVYRLTDSPKDRGGEGSTLTYRETRTGAEVGNEYFSLMLPLAGKVTYKPARDAAQVTPPILKWRQAGCGWVGNARFATARQVTGREASWVAKGPACITYRVRYTFEPKGEYVWQVRVTPGVPQALITEEFDFGEVTEGKDFLLLGLGEGWQPEQIGVTANERTEVQPLAPYLQKKQAEGNTVVGNVSSNMPPLPPAPGEGFTLLEKITATGTWGPKTGIDLRAKYPAADRTCIISAMPAFHGSWRRALAMTLWHDPQQGVQLALPISMRPIHWYLELSDDQSPFCSHEHDQELPATYGRRVWALGFDIPNVALQLWPAFKKSLSEPSYQGKITDPIVKTRAILSYIGLDRYKEWIIDWPETAKPGDYPRAFATPAIAARLKKSLEQHPDKELLRKLYIINGKPESAVNSAKAFINLAKNPYVNDWQVCGLTAYIAAYSFHFAVYADDALACPELPADLRKEVRRYLALYSYLFAEPDRNPRGAGMHLGNPNMPIGRTLALAEFAPILPDHPRYDYWMSQLKEYTAFKLAALTEPGGAWFEPPTYQMYGPTRSLAIAQYTLKNAGYADLAKFGWHAKALEYDANLTMPDVRFKGWRILPGMGNSGNTLEAVWGHAVGVMDGADPDTAGYFQYMHRLASGNRKVSGGGDGTGYTTLLLPDVPEKPRPLSTTFITGYGVAFRAHYGTPDETGLLFRCGYNKSHWDMDDLNTILYGKGAPLSPGTGYQYYYGPANANNAIYHNRVKIGKLDAQEPFGRCENVIQDYGFGGSADYAVGREYYPPEYFTDGKGEMEWRRHVLFLKSANPAGANYFVMRDTFPGGKDRATWWHWLNLDGPENIQQQGNTLEMKTKYGASTWFWFTRAYPGKAVLTFDYGVAPNYHHRAFWKEMGVPGPEDKETKTIYQLAGKPGEDYFYVAFPRKGGEATPKVTLLGDGALKIVTAEATDYVFASDAPMQFAQDDVVFTGKAGAVRVFPDRVVLCMNSGNGVIGYKGYVLNGPGPFERTVKLADIKQNLTQIEGYEKKIVSQEIGNGLTVTGEAPFEAGLDGEAIRIRTKGRARVFTVTRPPFMWQPQFFLDGQEWMAYWSDEASSNWGKMKNTYLMSVATRDGEHELLIRNRVYNKVWDRQFVPMLTGK
;
A
#
# COMPACT_ATOMS: atom_id res chain seq x y z
N MET A 1 -29.16 -12.90 50.19
CA MET A 1 -29.83 -12.67 48.89
C MET A 1 -29.95 -11.18 48.57
N LEU A 2 -30.58 -10.37 49.43
CA LEU A 2 -30.83 -8.93 49.23
C LEU A 2 -29.61 -8.11 48.76
N SER A 3 -28.41 -8.36 49.32
CA SER A 3 -27.17 -7.68 48.91
C SER A 3 -26.70 -7.98 47.48
N ARG A 4 -27.07 -9.14 46.88
CA ARG A 4 -26.85 -9.40 45.44
C ARG A 4 -27.83 -8.61 44.58
N ILE A 5 -29.08 -8.46 45.03
CA ILE A 5 -30.11 -7.66 44.32
C ILE A 5 -29.72 -6.18 44.35
N ILE A 6 -29.27 -5.65 45.50
CA ILE A 6 -28.77 -4.27 45.62
C ILE A 6 -27.52 -4.06 44.77
N ARG A 7 -26.57 -5.02 44.73
CA ARG A 7 -25.42 -4.94 43.80
C ARG A 7 -25.83 -4.98 42.34
N LEU A 8 -26.82 -5.79 41.94
CA LEU A 8 -27.35 -5.78 40.57
C LEU A 8 -27.97 -4.42 40.24
N LEU A 9 -28.82 -3.87 41.11
CA LEU A 9 -29.46 -2.56 40.89
C LEU A 9 -28.43 -1.42 40.80
N ILE A 10 -27.37 -1.45 41.61
CA ILE A 10 -26.27 -0.48 41.52
C ILE A 10 -25.48 -0.64 40.21
N VAL A 11 -25.22 -1.87 39.76
CA VAL A 11 -24.56 -2.12 38.46
C VAL A 11 -25.46 -1.71 37.29
N SER A 12 -26.76 -1.97 37.33
CA SER A 12 -27.73 -1.49 36.33
C SER A 12 -27.85 0.04 36.33
N ALA A 13 -27.79 0.69 37.49
CA ALA A 13 -27.75 2.16 37.58
C ALA A 13 -26.44 2.74 37.03
N LEU A 14 -25.30 2.09 37.28
CA LEU A 14 -24.01 2.49 36.70
C LEU A 14 -23.96 2.28 35.17
N LEU A 15 -24.57 1.20 34.65
CA LEU A 15 -24.74 1.00 33.21
C LEU A 15 -25.69 2.03 32.57
N ALA A 16 -26.77 2.42 33.27
CA ALA A 16 -27.61 3.54 32.85
C ALA A 16 -26.86 4.88 32.89
N CYS A 17 -25.91 5.06 33.81
CA CYS A 17 -25.01 6.21 33.81
C CYS A 17 -24.01 6.16 32.65
N ALA A 18 -23.47 5.00 32.27
CA ALA A 18 -22.63 4.85 31.07
C ALA A 18 -23.38 5.25 29.79
N ALA A 19 -24.67 4.86 29.67
CA ALA A 19 -25.54 5.32 28.58
C ALA A 19 -25.81 6.84 28.58
N LEU A 20 -25.55 7.55 29.70
CA LEU A 20 -25.56 9.01 29.78
C LEU A 20 -24.20 9.64 29.44
N VAL A 21 -23.08 8.92 29.54
CA VAL A 21 -21.74 9.42 29.17
C VAL A 21 -21.66 9.70 27.66
N SER A 22 -22.31 8.90 26.81
CA SER A 22 -22.40 9.18 25.36
C SER A 22 -23.08 10.51 25.03
N ALA A 23 -23.98 11.00 25.91
CA ALA A 23 -24.62 12.31 25.81
C ALA A 23 -23.85 13.45 26.49
N GLN A 24 -22.85 13.16 27.35
CA GLN A 24 -22.04 14.18 28.02
C GLN A 24 -21.12 14.92 27.03
N GLY A 25 -20.54 14.21 26.06
CA GLY A 25 -19.58 14.79 25.11
C GLY A 25 -20.18 15.71 24.03
N TYR A 26 -21.48 15.62 23.71
CA TYR A 26 -22.04 16.21 22.48
C TYR A 26 -22.06 17.76 22.45
N ALA A 27 -21.86 18.43 23.58
CA ALA A 27 -21.62 19.88 23.62
C ALA A 27 -20.13 20.23 23.82
N GLU A 28 -19.34 19.34 24.40
CA GLU A 28 -17.91 19.55 24.68
C GLU A 28 -17.03 19.20 23.46
N GLN A 29 -17.64 18.73 22.36
CA GLN A 29 -17.02 18.40 21.07
C GLN A 29 -17.01 19.57 20.06
N TYR A 30 -17.64 20.70 20.36
CA TYR A 30 -17.74 21.86 19.45
C TYR A 30 -17.12 23.11 20.06
N ALA A 31 -16.48 23.95 19.23
CA ALA A 31 -16.04 25.28 19.64
C ALA A 31 -17.18 26.07 20.31
N PRO A 32 -16.92 26.79 21.42
CA PRO A 32 -17.94 27.60 22.09
C PRO A 32 -18.30 28.85 21.30
N VAL A 33 -19.54 29.32 21.46
CA VAL A 33 -19.94 30.68 21.06
C VAL A 33 -19.17 31.69 21.93
N PRO A 34 -18.45 32.66 21.35
CA PRO A 34 -17.69 33.67 22.10
C PRO A 34 -18.54 34.48 23.09
N GLU A 35 -17.89 35.05 24.11
CA GLU A 35 -18.58 35.71 25.24
C GLU A 35 -19.38 36.95 24.84
N ASP A 36 -18.99 37.61 23.75
CA ASP A 36 -19.68 38.76 23.13
C ASP A 36 -20.71 38.37 22.07
N GLY A 37 -20.83 37.07 21.78
CA GLY A 37 -21.72 36.51 20.75
C GLY A 37 -21.18 36.63 19.32
N VAL A 38 -19.95 37.13 19.12
CA VAL A 38 -19.38 37.41 17.79
C VAL A 38 -18.61 36.19 17.28
N ILE A 39 -19.31 35.31 16.55
CA ILE A 39 -18.72 34.16 15.89
C ILE A 39 -18.00 34.62 14.63
N ILE A 40 -16.70 34.32 14.53
CA ILE A 40 -15.84 34.68 13.39
C ILE A 40 -15.36 33.39 12.72
N LEU A 41 -15.58 33.27 11.41
CA LEU A 41 -15.12 32.16 10.57
C LEU A 41 -14.19 32.71 9.48
N THR A 42 -13.00 32.12 9.32
CA THR A 42 -11.96 32.62 8.38
C THR A 42 -11.35 31.49 7.55
N ASP A 43 -11.29 31.70 6.23
CA ASP A 43 -10.47 30.88 5.32
C ASP A 43 -9.10 31.54 5.12
N TYR A 44 -8.01 30.82 5.39
CA TYR A 44 -6.65 31.37 5.23
C TYR A 44 -6.09 31.15 3.80
N GLY A 45 -6.96 31.03 2.78
CA GLY A 45 -6.63 31.05 1.36
C GLY A 45 -6.86 29.74 0.59
N PHE A 46 -7.76 28.86 1.02
CA PHE A 46 -7.88 27.48 0.50
C PHE A 46 -9.04 27.32 -0.47
N ARG A 47 -10.28 27.45 0.00
CA ARG A 47 -11.48 27.32 -0.83
C ARG A 47 -12.55 28.32 -0.42
N GLU A 48 -13.57 28.47 -1.28
CA GLU A 48 -14.84 29.02 -0.82
C GLU A 48 -15.59 27.91 -0.09
N TRP A 49 -16.19 28.27 1.04
CA TRP A 49 -16.88 27.37 1.96
C TRP A 49 -18.36 27.70 2.02
N GLY A 50 -19.17 26.67 2.18
CA GLY A 50 -20.61 26.83 2.33
C GLY A 50 -21.42 26.91 1.03
N PRO A 51 -22.76 26.95 1.12
CA PRO A 51 -23.56 26.92 2.34
C PRO A 51 -23.44 25.57 3.06
N GLU A 52 -22.93 25.59 4.29
CA GLU A 52 -22.62 24.39 5.08
C GLU A 52 -23.11 24.60 6.52
N LEU A 53 -23.69 23.55 7.13
CA LEU A 53 -24.21 23.61 8.49
C LEU A 53 -23.06 23.54 9.50
N VAL A 54 -22.92 24.56 10.35
CA VAL A 54 -21.92 24.63 11.43
C VAL A 54 -22.56 24.59 12.82
N HIS A 55 -21.85 24.01 13.80
CA HIS A 55 -22.32 23.78 15.17
C HIS A 55 -21.38 24.43 16.20
N TYR A 56 -21.92 25.09 17.24
CA TYR A 56 -21.16 25.72 18.32
C TYR A 56 -21.77 25.42 19.70
N ALA A 57 -20.95 25.25 20.73
CA ALA A 57 -21.43 25.06 22.10
C ALA A 57 -21.94 26.39 22.70
N LEU A 58 -23.14 26.39 23.27
CA LEU A 58 -23.81 27.59 23.78
C LEU A 58 -23.98 27.55 25.30
N ASP A 59 -23.44 28.57 26.01
CA ASP A 59 -23.85 28.86 27.38
C ASP A 59 -25.25 29.49 27.40
N THR A 60 -26.21 28.70 27.87
CA THR A 60 -27.63 29.09 27.98
C THR A 60 -27.93 30.02 29.16
N LYS A 61 -26.96 30.27 30.06
CA LYS A 61 -27.07 31.29 31.11
C LYS A 61 -26.86 32.69 30.53
N ARG A 62 -25.85 32.83 29.68
CA ARG A 62 -25.52 34.06 28.93
C ARG A 62 -26.52 34.29 27.80
N PHE A 63 -26.62 33.37 26.84
CA PHE A 63 -27.49 33.49 25.66
C PHE A 63 -28.81 32.75 25.90
N LYS A 64 -29.87 33.47 26.27
CA LYS A 64 -31.12 32.89 26.78
C LYS A 64 -31.98 32.32 25.63
N PRO A 65 -32.20 30.98 25.56
CA PRO A 65 -33.03 30.38 24.50
C PRO A 65 -34.44 30.97 24.45
N GLY A 66 -34.98 31.19 23.25
CA GLY A 66 -36.29 31.82 23.07
C GLY A 66 -36.26 33.36 22.96
N LYS A 67 -35.08 34.00 23.05
CA LYS A 67 -34.88 35.46 23.00
C LYS A 67 -33.62 35.87 22.25
N LEU A 68 -33.32 35.21 21.13
CA LEU A 68 -32.06 35.42 20.40
C LEU A 68 -32.30 35.74 18.91
N VAL A 69 -31.35 36.45 18.32
CA VAL A 69 -31.18 36.59 16.87
C VAL A 69 -29.71 36.36 16.50
N LEU A 70 -29.48 35.60 15.43
CA LEU A 70 -28.18 35.51 14.77
C LEU A 70 -28.21 36.41 13.54
N LEU A 71 -27.28 37.37 13.45
CA LEU A 71 -27.16 38.29 12.31
C LEU A 71 -25.88 37.99 11.53
N ASN A 72 -25.91 38.05 10.20
CA ASN A 72 -24.70 38.07 9.38
C ASN A 72 -24.04 39.47 9.40
N ASP A 73 -22.87 39.60 8.76
CA ASP A 73 -22.12 40.86 8.68
C ASP A 73 -22.87 41.99 7.94
N ALA A 74 -23.85 41.65 7.09
CA ALA A 74 -24.77 42.60 6.46
C ALA A 74 -25.98 42.99 7.36
N GLY A 75 -25.99 42.56 8.63
CA GLY A 75 -27.07 42.84 9.60
C GLY A 75 -28.36 42.06 9.36
N GLN A 76 -28.35 41.06 8.48
CA GLN A 76 -29.53 40.26 8.12
C GLN A 76 -29.67 39.04 9.03
N PRO A 77 -30.90 38.64 9.44
CA PRO A 77 -31.12 37.40 10.19
C PRO A 77 -30.64 36.15 9.43
N VAL A 78 -29.99 35.26 10.17
CA VAL A 78 -29.54 33.94 9.69
C VAL A 78 -30.34 32.86 10.44
N PRO A 79 -30.90 31.86 9.73
CA PRO A 79 -31.60 30.76 10.38
C PRO A 79 -30.68 29.99 11.33
N PHE A 80 -31.09 29.91 12.61
CA PHE A 80 -30.34 29.22 13.65
C PHE A 80 -31.27 28.40 14.55
N GLN A 81 -30.77 27.31 15.11
CA GLN A 81 -31.51 26.49 16.08
C GLN A 81 -30.65 26.05 17.24
N LEU A 82 -31.30 25.79 18.39
CA LEU A 82 -30.63 25.36 19.62
C LEU A 82 -31.04 23.94 19.99
N GLN A 83 -30.11 22.99 19.89
CA GLN A 83 -30.29 21.63 20.40
C GLN A 83 -29.88 21.59 21.88
N LYS A 84 -30.82 21.31 22.79
CA LYS A 84 -30.49 21.16 24.22
C LYS A 84 -29.56 19.96 24.46
N THR A 85 -28.61 20.10 25.37
CA THR A 85 -27.71 19.03 25.83
C THR A 85 -27.71 18.96 27.36
N PRO A 86 -27.18 17.89 27.99
CA PRO A 86 -27.17 17.77 29.46
C PRO A 86 -26.41 18.88 30.20
N LYS A 87 -25.52 19.62 29.51
CA LYS A 87 -24.68 20.69 30.08
C LYS A 87 -24.99 22.10 29.55
N GLY A 88 -25.85 22.25 28.53
CA GLY A 88 -26.12 23.53 27.88
C GLY A 88 -26.99 23.40 26.62
N ALA A 89 -26.57 24.02 25.52
CA ALA A 89 -27.12 23.76 24.19
C ALA A 89 -26.02 23.75 23.12
N VAL A 90 -26.35 23.29 21.92
CA VAL A 90 -25.57 23.48 20.70
C VAL A 90 -26.35 24.38 19.76
N LEU A 91 -25.76 25.52 19.40
CA LEU A 91 -26.19 26.40 18.33
C LEU A 91 -25.83 25.76 16.99
N ALA A 92 -26.77 25.64 16.06
CA ALA A 92 -26.49 25.25 14.68
C ALA A 92 -27.09 26.26 13.69
N PHE A 93 -26.32 26.65 12.66
CA PHE A 93 -26.72 27.58 11.61
C PHE A 93 -25.97 27.29 10.30
N VAL A 94 -26.44 27.85 9.18
CA VAL A 94 -25.77 27.71 7.88
C VAL A 94 -24.78 28.85 7.66
N ALA A 95 -23.52 28.51 7.39
CA ALA A 95 -22.44 29.47 7.17
C ALA A 95 -21.87 29.38 5.75
N THR A 96 -21.26 30.49 5.32
CA THR A 96 -20.48 30.63 4.09
C THR A 96 -19.22 31.44 4.38
N VAL A 97 -18.10 31.15 3.72
CA VAL A 97 -16.84 31.91 3.85
C VAL A 97 -16.16 32.00 2.48
N ALA A 98 -15.92 33.22 1.99
CA ALA A 98 -15.21 33.44 0.73
C ALA A 98 -13.73 33.03 0.87
N LYS A 99 -13.11 32.56 -0.22
CA LYS A 99 -11.69 32.17 -0.23
C LYS A 99 -10.78 33.34 0.15
N GLY A 100 -9.94 33.14 1.17
CA GLY A 100 -9.05 34.16 1.75
C GLY A 100 -9.78 35.22 2.58
N GLY A 101 -11.06 35.00 2.91
CA GLY A 101 -11.94 35.95 3.58
C GLY A 101 -12.39 35.52 4.96
N THR A 102 -13.13 36.41 5.61
CA THR A 102 -13.73 36.23 6.93
C THR A 102 -15.22 36.52 6.86
N SER A 103 -16.02 35.70 7.53
CA SER A 103 -17.46 35.90 7.73
C SER A 103 -17.75 36.05 9.22
N VAL A 104 -18.53 37.06 9.57
CA VAL A 104 -18.92 37.37 10.96
C VAL A 104 -20.40 37.08 11.16
N TYR A 105 -20.72 36.42 12.27
CA TYR A 105 -22.09 36.14 12.70
C TYR A 105 -22.26 36.57 14.16
N ARG A 106 -23.26 37.42 14.44
CA ARG A 106 -23.48 38.02 15.78
C ARG A 106 -24.74 37.44 16.42
N LEU A 107 -24.56 36.61 17.44
CA LEU A 107 -25.65 36.11 18.28
C LEU A 107 -25.95 37.16 19.37
N THR A 108 -27.17 37.70 19.37
CA THR A 108 -27.55 38.82 20.25
C THR A 108 -28.95 38.61 20.85
N ASP A 109 -29.18 39.22 22.01
CA ASP A 109 -30.50 39.23 22.66
C ASP A 109 -31.54 39.94 21.78
N SER A 110 -32.75 39.36 21.74
CA SER A 110 -33.89 39.86 20.96
C SER A 110 -35.18 39.74 21.78
N PRO A 111 -36.16 40.67 21.66
CA PRO A 111 -37.41 40.61 22.45
C PRO A 111 -38.21 39.32 22.29
N LYS A 112 -38.05 38.64 21.15
CA LYS A 112 -38.60 37.33 20.78
C LYS A 112 -37.49 36.49 20.13
N ASP A 113 -37.64 35.17 20.06
CA ASP A 113 -36.79 34.36 19.20
C ASP A 113 -36.98 34.75 17.72
N ARG A 114 -35.86 34.85 16.98
CA ARG A 114 -35.82 35.17 15.55
C ARG A 114 -35.13 34.09 14.72
N GLY A 115 -34.76 32.94 15.29
CA GLY A 115 -34.03 31.89 14.58
C GLY A 115 -34.75 31.26 13.39
N GLY A 116 -36.08 31.45 13.28
CA GLY A 116 -36.87 31.06 12.12
C GLY A 116 -36.84 32.05 10.94
N GLU A 117 -36.36 33.28 11.15
CA GLU A 117 -36.37 34.31 10.10
C GLU A 117 -35.36 33.97 8.99
N GLY A 118 -35.83 33.99 7.73
CA GLY A 118 -35.02 33.61 6.56
C GLY A 118 -34.91 32.11 6.28
N SER A 119 -35.56 31.23 7.06
CA SER A 119 -35.48 29.79 6.82
C SER A 119 -36.31 29.34 5.63
N THR A 120 -35.71 28.55 4.75
CA THR A 120 -36.37 27.86 3.62
C THR A 120 -36.90 26.48 3.99
N LEU A 121 -36.64 26.00 5.21
CA LEU A 121 -37.03 24.65 5.62
C LEU A 121 -38.54 24.51 5.77
N THR A 122 -39.06 23.42 5.23
CA THR A 122 -40.46 23.01 5.35
C THR A 122 -40.56 21.67 6.04
N TYR A 123 -41.56 21.51 6.93
CA TYR A 123 -41.99 20.21 7.42
C TYR A 123 -43.51 20.17 7.52
N ARG A 124 -44.09 18.98 7.32
CA ARG A 124 -45.52 18.75 7.54
C ARG A 124 -45.80 17.27 7.78
N GLU A 125 -46.47 16.93 8.88
CA GLU A 125 -47.05 15.60 9.02
C GLU A 125 -48.39 15.54 8.25
N THR A 126 -48.56 14.48 7.48
CA THR A 126 -49.75 14.20 6.66
C THR A 126 -50.42 12.91 7.15
N ARG A 127 -51.51 12.46 6.50
CA ARG A 127 -52.13 11.17 6.84
C ARG A 127 -51.27 9.94 6.48
N THR A 128 -50.24 10.10 5.63
CA THR A 128 -49.48 8.99 5.04
C THR A 128 -47.97 9.07 5.24
N GLY A 129 -47.44 10.20 5.70
CA GLY A 129 -46.01 10.41 5.92
C GLY A 129 -45.68 11.79 6.48
N ALA A 130 -44.43 11.97 6.90
CA ALA A 130 -43.85 13.26 7.28
C ALA A 130 -43.10 13.86 6.08
N GLU A 131 -43.62 14.95 5.54
CA GLU A 131 -42.93 15.76 4.53
C GLU A 131 -41.84 16.61 5.19
N VAL A 132 -40.66 16.66 4.57
CA VAL A 132 -39.49 17.45 4.99
C VAL A 132 -38.81 18.00 3.73
N GLY A 133 -38.52 19.29 3.66
CA GLY A 133 -37.89 19.88 2.47
C GLY A 133 -37.23 21.22 2.70
N ASN A 134 -36.71 21.78 1.61
CA ASN A 134 -36.12 23.12 1.52
C ASN A 134 -36.52 23.76 0.17
N GLU A 135 -35.81 24.80 -0.26
CA GLU A 135 -36.06 25.51 -1.53
C GLU A 135 -35.74 24.68 -2.79
N TYR A 136 -34.97 23.59 -2.68
CA TYR A 136 -34.52 22.76 -3.79
C TYR A 136 -35.26 21.42 -3.91
N PHE A 137 -35.73 20.84 -2.80
CA PHE A 137 -36.37 19.52 -2.80
C PHE A 137 -37.33 19.30 -1.62
N SER A 138 -38.12 18.22 -1.69
CA SER A 138 -38.87 17.67 -0.55
C SER A 138 -38.78 16.15 -0.54
N LEU A 139 -38.70 15.58 0.66
CA LEU A 139 -38.76 14.14 0.94
C LEU A 139 -40.07 13.83 1.66
N MET A 140 -40.62 12.65 1.41
CA MET A 140 -41.73 12.08 2.18
C MET A 140 -41.18 10.92 2.99
N LEU A 141 -41.25 11.00 4.31
CA LEU A 141 -40.67 10.07 5.27
C LEU A 141 -41.78 9.30 6.00
N PRO A 142 -41.53 8.12 6.59
CA PRO A 142 -42.51 7.43 7.42
C PRO A 142 -42.95 8.29 8.61
N LEU A 143 -44.23 8.24 8.99
CA LEU A 143 -44.73 8.91 10.21
C LEU A 143 -43.95 8.47 11.45
N ALA A 144 -43.69 9.45 12.32
CA ALA A 144 -42.95 9.26 13.56
C ALA A 144 -43.69 8.33 14.53
N GLY A 145 -42.95 7.61 15.36
CA GLY A 145 -43.46 6.64 16.32
C GLY A 145 -42.81 5.27 16.19
N LYS A 146 -42.94 4.51 17.29
CA LYS A 146 -42.42 3.16 17.45
C LYS A 146 -43.51 2.13 17.15
N VAL A 147 -43.20 1.19 16.27
CA VAL A 147 -44.05 0.07 15.89
C VAL A 147 -43.32 -1.22 16.23
N THR A 148 -43.97 -2.12 16.96
CA THR A 148 -43.45 -3.48 17.22
C THR A 148 -44.32 -4.47 16.46
N TYR A 149 -43.71 -5.39 15.74
CA TYR A 149 -44.40 -6.41 14.96
C TYR A 149 -44.43 -7.72 15.76
N LYS A 150 -45.63 -8.21 16.06
CA LYS A 150 -45.87 -9.52 16.68
C LYS A 150 -47.03 -10.22 15.94
N PRO A 151 -46.78 -11.30 15.17
CA PRO A 151 -45.45 -11.82 14.78
C PRO A 151 -44.63 -10.78 14.00
N ALA A 152 -43.34 -11.05 13.82
CA ALA A 152 -42.48 -10.29 12.92
C ALA A 152 -43.04 -10.30 11.48
N ARG A 153 -42.58 -9.37 10.65
CA ARG A 153 -43.08 -9.20 9.27
C ARG A 153 -41.97 -9.34 8.25
N ASP A 154 -42.34 -9.84 7.08
CA ASP A 154 -41.58 -9.69 5.83
C ASP A 154 -41.12 -8.22 5.68
N ALA A 155 -39.81 -8.02 5.51
CA ALA A 155 -39.21 -6.70 5.42
C ALA A 155 -39.70 -5.90 4.19
N ALA A 156 -40.06 -6.57 3.09
CA ALA A 156 -40.62 -5.92 1.90
C ALA A 156 -42.02 -5.32 2.15
N GLN A 157 -42.73 -5.80 3.17
CA GLN A 157 -44.06 -5.31 3.58
C GLN A 157 -44.01 -4.24 4.68
N VAL A 158 -42.82 -3.90 5.18
CA VAL A 158 -42.65 -2.88 6.22
C VAL A 158 -42.34 -1.53 5.61
N THR A 159 -42.93 -0.47 6.17
CA THR A 159 -42.74 0.92 5.71
C THR A 159 -41.24 1.30 5.73
N PRO A 160 -40.66 1.69 4.59
CA PRO A 160 -39.23 1.98 4.43
C PRO A 160 -38.82 3.34 5.04
N PRO A 161 -37.51 3.63 5.16
CA PRO A 161 -37.03 4.86 5.81
C PRO A 161 -37.30 6.14 5.02
N ILE A 162 -37.52 6.04 3.71
CA ILE A 162 -37.96 7.12 2.82
C ILE A 162 -39.08 6.57 1.92
N LEU A 163 -40.14 7.35 1.71
CA LEU A 163 -41.32 6.93 0.95
C LEU A 163 -41.27 7.44 -0.49
N LYS A 164 -40.96 8.73 -0.68
CA LYS A 164 -40.85 9.44 -1.98
C LYS A 164 -39.94 10.66 -1.87
N TRP A 165 -39.56 11.26 -2.99
CA TRP A 165 -38.89 12.56 -3.08
C TRP A 165 -39.40 13.38 -4.26
N ARG A 166 -39.15 14.69 -4.25
CA ARG A 166 -39.35 15.60 -5.38
C ARG A 166 -38.25 16.67 -5.41
N GLN A 167 -37.79 17.03 -6.60
CA GLN A 167 -37.10 18.29 -6.83
C GLN A 167 -38.14 19.43 -6.83
N ALA A 168 -37.77 20.65 -6.41
CA ALA A 168 -38.64 21.81 -6.50
C ALA A 168 -39.04 22.07 -7.96
N GLY A 169 -40.34 22.27 -8.21
CA GLY A 169 -40.90 22.37 -9.57
C GLY A 169 -41.04 21.04 -10.33
N CYS A 170 -40.84 19.89 -9.65
CA CYS A 170 -41.04 18.55 -10.21
C CYS A 170 -42.11 17.78 -9.41
N GLY A 171 -42.60 16.68 -9.98
CA GLY A 171 -43.53 15.76 -9.32
C GLY A 171 -42.90 14.92 -8.21
N TRP A 172 -43.76 14.27 -7.40
CA TRP A 172 -43.34 13.26 -6.42
C TRP A 172 -43.01 11.92 -7.10
N VAL A 173 -41.75 11.53 -7.03
CA VAL A 173 -41.19 10.33 -7.64
C VAL A 173 -40.52 9.43 -6.59
N GLY A 174 -40.10 8.24 -7.02
CA GLY A 174 -39.34 7.31 -6.22
C GLY A 174 -40.16 6.43 -5.28
N ASN A 175 -39.48 5.40 -4.76
CA ASN A 175 -39.91 4.54 -3.67
C ASN A 175 -38.71 4.08 -2.85
N ALA A 176 -38.97 3.24 -1.84
CA ALA A 176 -37.97 2.36 -1.27
C ALA A 176 -38.61 1.05 -0.79
N ARG A 177 -37.82 -0.01 -0.62
CA ARG A 177 -38.23 -1.29 -0.01
C ARG A 177 -37.01 -2.06 0.50
N PHE A 178 -37.20 -2.94 1.47
CA PHE A 178 -36.17 -3.91 1.82
C PHE A 178 -36.23 -5.13 0.89
N ALA A 179 -35.07 -5.68 0.57
CA ALA A 179 -34.91 -6.99 -0.05
C ALA A 179 -33.97 -7.82 0.83
N THR A 180 -34.55 -8.68 1.65
CA THR A 180 -33.86 -9.57 2.61
C THR A 180 -34.81 -10.70 2.98
N ALA A 181 -34.26 -11.86 3.37
CA ALA A 181 -35.05 -12.95 3.95
C ALA A 181 -35.34 -12.77 5.46
N ARG A 182 -34.72 -11.80 6.14
CA ARG A 182 -34.95 -11.54 7.57
C ARG A 182 -36.29 -10.86 7.80
N GLN A 183 -36.94 -11.19 8.91
CA GLN A 183 -38.17 -10.54 9.32
C GLN A 183 -37.89 -9.34 10.23
N VAL A 184 -38.67 -8.28 10.09
CA VAL A 184 -38.59 -7.07 10.91
C VAL A 184 -39.46 -7.25 12.15
N THR A 185 -38.83 -7.14 13.32
CA THR A 185 -39.47 -7.21 14.64
C THR A 185 -39.96 -5.85 15.12
N GLY A 186 -39.38 -4.76 14.61
CA GLY A 186 -39.78 -3.40 14.99
C GLY A 186 -39.20 -2.31 14.10
N ARG A 187 -39.85 -1.14 14.15
CA ARG A 187 -39.47 0.09 13.46
C ARG A 187 -39.70 1.31 14.36
N GLU A 188 -38.72 2.18 14.49
CA GLU A 188 -38.81 3.41 15.29
C GLU A 188 -38.40 4.62 14.45
N ALA A 189 -39.37 5.46 14.10
CA ALA A 189 -39.17 6.69 13.32
C ALA A 189 -39.26 7.92 14.24
N SER A 190 -38.32 8.87 14.11
CA SER A 190 -38.17 9.97 15.08
C SER A 190 -37.54 11.25 14.49
N TRP A 191 -38.01 12.39 14.99
CA TRP A 191 -37.37 13.69 14.78
C TRP A 191 -36.16 13.82 15.72
N VAL A 192 -34.94 13.80 15.17
CA VAL A 192 -33.70 13.97 15.94
C VAL A 192 -33.40 15.46 16.16
N ALA A 193 -33.59 16.26 15.11
CA ALA A 193 -33.56 17.71 15.18
C ALA A 193 -34.69 18.27 14.30
N LYS A 194 -35.41 19.26 14.81
CA LYS A 194 -36.55 19.90 14.12
C LYS A 194 -36.50 21.40 14.39
N GLY A 195 -35.78 22.12 13.55
CA GLY A 195 -35.63 23.56 13.65
C GLY A 195 -35.32 24.20 12.29
N PRO A 196 -35.16 25.53 12.26
CA PRO A 196 -35.01 26.32 11.04
C PRO A 196 -33.60 26.29 10.39
N ALA A 197 -32.58 25.72 11.03
CA ALA A 197 -31.24 25.59 10.46
C ALA A 197 -30.95 24.20 9.88
N CYS A 198 -31.49 23.13 10.48
CA CYS A 198 -31.57 21.82 9.86
C CYS A 198 -32.70 20.98 10.46
N ILE A 199 -33.30 20.15 9.60
CA ILE A 199 -34.16 19.05 10.02
C ILE A 199 -33.36 17.76 9.90
N THR A 200 -33.24 17.01 10.99
CA THR A 200 -32.63 15.68 11.01
C THR A 200 -33.67 14.65 11.46
N TYR A 201 -33.94 13.66 10.62
CA TYR A 201 -34.92 12.60 10.85
C TYR A 201 -34.23 11.23 10.85
N ARG A 202 -34.64 10.32 11.73
CA ARG A 202 -34.03 9.00 11.90
C ARG A 202 -35.09 7.91 11.91
N VAL A 203 -34.80 6.80 11.23
CA VAL A 203 -35.59 5.58 11.28
C VAL A 203 -34.68 4.41 11.63
N ARG A 204 -34.99 3.70 12.72
CA ARG A 204 -34.34 2.46 13.14
C ARG A 204 -35.23 1.27 12.82
N TYR A 205 -34.62 0.15 12.42
CA TYR A 205 -35.24 -1.15 12.20
C TYR A 205 -34.54 -2.21 13.05
N THR A 206 -35.30 -3.15 13.58
CA THR A 206 -34.79 -4.34 14.28
C THR A 206 -35.26 -5.60 13.55
N PHE A 207 -34.38 -6.58 13.40
CA PHE A 207 -34.61 -7.81 12.62
C PHE A 207 -34.47 -9.06 13.48
N GLU A 208 -35.09 -10.15 13.05
CA GLU A 208 -34.81 -11.52 13.50
C GLU A 208 -34.39 -12.42 12.31
N PRO A 209 -33.32 -13.24 12.47
CA PRO A 209 -32.33 -13.26 13.56
C PRO A 209 -31.62 -11.91 13.76
N LYS A 210 -31.04 -11.72 14.97
CA LYS A 210 -30.52 -10.44 15.48
C LYS A 210 -29.94 -9.55 14.39
N GLY A 211 -30.50 -8.36 14.21
CA GLY A 211 -29.86 -7.29 13.45
C GLY A 211 -30.50 -5.93 13.68
N GLU A 212 -29.73 -4.86 13.52
CA GLU A 212 -30.21 -3.49 13.53
C GLU A 212 -29.75 -2.74 12.28
N TYR A 213 -30.63 -1.87 11.77
CA TYR A 213 -30.31 -0.88 10.73
C TYR A 213 -30.83 0.49 11.17
N VAL A 214 -30.01 1.53 11.09
CA VAL A 214 -30.42 2.91 11.30
C VAL A 214 -30.12 3.72 10.05
N TRP A 215 -31.14 4.38 9.53
CA TRP A 215 -31.04 5.37 8.47
C TRP A 215 -31.38 6.75 9.05
N GLN A 216 -30.52 7.74 8.81
CA GLN A 216 -30.71 9.12 9.27
C GLN A 216 -30.46 10.09 8.12
N VAL A 217 -31.40 11.00 7.91
CA VAL A 217 -31.33 12.04 6.88
C VAL A 217 -31.32 13.43 7.50
N ARG A 218 -30.53 14.33 6.91
CA ARG A 218 -30.45 15.75 7.26
C ARG A 218 -30.76 16.61 6.03
N VAL A 219 -31.63 17.61 6.23
CA VAL A 219 -32.01 18.63 5.25
C VAL A 219 -31.70 20.02 5.84
N THR A 220 -31.14 20.91 5.02
CA THR A 220 -30.50 22.17 5.43
C THR A 220 -30.85 23.27 4.40
N PRO A 221 -31.06 24.54 4.80
CA PRO A 221 -31.18 25.67 3.86
C PRO A 221 -29.94 25.78 2.95
N GLY A 222 -30.10 26.24 1.71
CA GLY A 222 -28.98 26.45 0.79
C GLY A 222 -28.35 25.17 0.21
N VAL A 223 -28.58 24.00 0.83
CA VAL A 223 -27.98 22.72 0.43
C VAL A 223 -28.97 21.93 -0.47
N PRO A 224 -28.66 21.70 -1.76
CA PRO A 224 -29.57 21.05 -2.70
C PRO A 224 -29.52 19.51 -2.65
N GLN A 225 -29.09 18.95 -1.52
CA GLN A 225 -29.09 17.51 -1.27
C GLN A 225 -29.57 17.18 0.14
N ALA A 226 -30.11 15.98 0.29
CA ALA A 226 -30.32 15.35 1.58
C ALA A 226 -29.06 14.57 1.96
N LEU A 227 -28.40 14.96 3.06
CA LEU A 227 -27.25 14.21 3.58
C LEU A 227 -27.76 13.01 4.37
N ILE A 228 -27.35 11.81 3.98
CA ILE A 228 -27.76 10.54 4.56
C ILE A 228 -26.57 9.91 5.29
N THR A 229 -26.82 9.44 6.50
CA THR A 229 -25.91 8.60 7.29
C THR A 229 -26.65 7.33 7.63
N GLU A 230 -26.03 6.17 7.41
CA GLU A 230 -26.60 4.88 7.75
C GLU A 230 -25.60 3.98 8.46
N GLU A 231 -26.11 3.17 9.39
CA GLU A 231 -25.35 2.22 10.21
C GLU A 231 -26.10 0.89 10.28
N PHE A 232 -25.36 -0.21 10.25
CA PHE A 232 -25.90 -1.56 10.35
C PHE A 232 -24.96 -2.48 11.14
N ASP A 233 -25.54 -3.34 11.96
CA ASP A 233 -24.87 -4.50 12.57
C ASP A 233 -25.87 -5.66 12.62
N PHE A 234 -25.61 -6.70 11.83
CA PHE A 234 -26.46 -7.89 11.73
C PHE A 234 -25.94 -9.06 12.58
N GLY A 235 -25.00 -8.78 13.50
CA GLY A 235 -24.44 -9.74 14.46
C GLY A 235 -23.50 -10.80 13.88
N GLU A 236 -23.46 -10.92 12.55
CA GLU A 236 -22.63 -11.86 11.79
C GLU A 236 -22.23 -11.25 10.43
N VAL A 237 -21.34 -11.94 9.71
CA VAL A 237 -21.03 -11.65 8.30
C VAL A 237 -21.86 -12.60 7.43
N THR A 238 -22.68 -12.04 6.56
CA THR A 238 -23.70 -12.73 5.74
C THR A 238 -23.22 -12.98 4.32
N GLU A 239 -24.05 -13.64 3.50
CA GLU A 239 -23.86 -13.75 2.05
C GLU A 239 -24.03 -12.41 1.28
N GLY A 240 -24.32 -11.30 1.96
CA GLY A 240 -24.46 -9.98 1.34
C GLY A 240 -25.72 -9.79 0.50
N LYS A 241 -26.78 -10.56 0.82
CA LYS A 241 -28.09 -10.55 0.15
C LYS A 241 -29.13 -9.63 0.81
N ASP A 242 -28.76 -8.90 1.87
CA ASP A 242 -29.66 -7.98 2.58
C ASP A 242 -29.48 -6.55 2.05
N PHE A 243 -30.54 -5.98 1.46
CA PHE A 243 -30.52 -4.64 0.86
C PHE A 243 -31.67 -3.74 1.33
N LEU A 244 -31.39 -2.44 1.40
CA LEU A 244 -32.39 -1.40 1.14
C LEU A 244 -32.31 -1.02 -0.33
N LEU A 245 -33.43 -1.11 -1.05
CA LEU A 245 -33.59 -0.64 -2.42
C LEU A 245 -34.26 0.73 -2.44
N LEU A 246 -33.76 1.61 -3.30
CA LEU A 246 -34.27 2.94 -3.59
C LEU A 246 -34.62 3.02 -5.08
N GLY A 247 -35.90 3.16 -5.43
CA GLY A 247 -36.36 3.21 -6.81
C GLY A 247 -36.09 4.56 -7.47
N LEU A 248 -34.84 4.83 -7.87
CA LEU A 248 -34.43 6.09 -8.50
C LEU A 248 -35.18 6.39 -9.81
N GLY A 249 -35.56 5.36 -10.57
CA GLY A 249 -36.37 5.49 -11.78
C GLY A 249 -37.89 5.45 -11.56
N GLU A 250 -38.40 5.19 -10.35
CA GLU A 250 -39.82 4.87 -10.18
C GLU A 250 -40.73 6.12 -10.19
N GLY A 251 -41.89 6.02 -10.84
CA GLY A 251 -42.90 7.09 -10.90
C GLY A 251 -42.60 8.21 -11.91
N TRP A 252 -41.57 8.04 -12.74
CA TRP A 252 -41.21 8.93 -13.85
C TRP A 252 -40.47 8.14 -14.95
N GLN A 253 -39.99 8.81 -16.00
CA GLN A 253 -39.25 8.20 -17.09
C GLN A 253 -37.90 8.91 -17.28
N PRO A 254 -36.80 8.44 -16.66
CA PRO A 254 -35.47 8.98 -16.89
C PRO A 254 -35.00 8.73 -18.33
N GLU A 255 -34.59 9.80 -19.01
CA GLU A 255 -34.13 9.79 -20.41
C GLU A 255 -32.60 9.61 -20.51
N GLN A 256 -31.86 10.06 -19.49
CA GLN A 256 -30.40 10.05 -19.43
C GLN A 256 -29.89 9.54 -18.09
N ILE A 257 -28.66 9.02 -18.10
CA ILE A 257 -27.87 8.66 -16.92
C ILE A 257 -26.54 9.41 -16.94
N GLY A 258 -26.19 10.05 -15.82
CA GLY A 258 -24.85 10.55 -15.52
C GLY A 258 -24.08 9.54 -14.66
N VAL A 259 -22.81 9.30 -14.99
CA VAL A 259 -21.94 8.37 -14.25
C VAL A 259 -20.58 9.02 -13.98
N THR A 260 -20.17 9.10 -12.72
CA THR A 260 -19.00 9.91 -12.30
C THR A 260 -17.79 9.08 -11.88
N ALA A 261 -16.63 9.34 -12.49
CA ALA A 261 -15.32 8.81 -12.10
C ALA A 261 -14.23 9.86 -12.34
N ASN A 262 -13.13 9.86 -11.57
CA ASN A 262 -12.03 10.83 -11.68
C ASN A 262 -12.51 12.30 -11.80
N GLU A 263 -13.52 12.66 -10.99
CA GLU A 263 -14.14 13.99 -10.92
C GLU A 263 -14.78 14.48 -12.23
N ARG A 264 -15.12 13.56 -13.14
CA ARG A 264 -15.83 13.82 -14.39
C ARG A 264 -17.10 13.00 -14.44
N THR A 265 -18.22 13.63 -14.79
CA THR A 265 -19.49 12.96 -15.06
C THR A 265 -19.63 12.73 -16.56
N GLU A 266 -19.83 11.47 -16.96
CA GLU A 266 -20.16 11.07 -18.32
C GLU A 266 -21.69 10.91 -18.43
N VAL A 267 -22.33 11.71 -19.28
CA VAL A 267 -23.80 11.77 -19.40
C VAL A 267 -24.23 11.21 -20.74
N GLN A 268 -25.13 10.22 -20.73
CA GLN A 268 -25.55 9.50 -21.94
C GLN A 268 -27.02 9.07 -21.87
N PRO A 269 -27.68 8.82 -23.02
CA PRO A 269 -29.07 8.33 -23.05
C PRO A 269 -29.22 6.98 -22.33
N LEU A 270 -30.23 6.85 -21.48
CA LEU A 270 -30.38 5.67 -20.59
C LEU A 270 -30.70 4.38 -21.37
N ALA A 271 -31.54 4.43 -22.41
CA ALA A 271 -31.96 3.22 -23.12
C ALA A 271 -30.81 2.50 -23.87
N PRO A 272 -29.96 3.17 -24.68
CA PRO A 272 -28.75 2.56 -25.24
C PRO A 272 -27.77 2.05 -24.18
N TYR A 273 -27.65 2.76 -23.05
CA TYR A 273 -26.78 2.36 -21.94
C TYR A 273 -27.28 1.08 -21.24
N LEU A 274 -28.60 0.98 -21.02
CA LEU A 274 -29.26 -0.22 -20.51
C LEU A 274 -29.08 -1.40 -21.48
N GLN A 275 -29.32 -1.20 -22.77
CA GLN A 275 -29.12 -2.22 -23.81
C GLN A 275 -27.67 -2.74 -23.80
N LYS A 276 -26.68 -1.85 -23.69
CA LYS A 276 -25.27 -2.22 -23.52
C LYS A 276 -25.06 -3.08 -22.27
N LYS A 277 -25.56 -2.66 -21.11
CA LYS A 277 -25.42 -3.42 -19.85
C LYS A 277 -26.15 -4.76 -19.87
N GLN A 278 -27.27 -4.87 -20.59
CA GLN A 278 -27.98 -6.13 -20.81
C GLN A 278 -27.22 -7.07 -21.75
N ALA A 279 -26.51 -6.53 -22.75
CA ALA A 279 -25.65 -7.30 -23.67
C ALA A 279 -24.30 -7.70 -23.06
N GLU A 280 -23.70 -6.87 -22.20
CA GLU A 280 -22.63 -7.25 -21.27
C GLU A 280 -23.12 -8.29 -20.25
N GLY A 281 -24.43 -8.28 -19.96
CA GLY A 281 -25.08 -9.07 -18.93
C GLY A 281 -24.56 -8.73 -17.54
N ASN A 282 -24.87 -9.59 -16.57
CA ASN A 282 -24.16 -9.59 -15.29
C ASN A 282 -22.80 -10.31 -15.45
N THR A 283 -21.96 -9.90 -16.41
CA THR A 283 -20.59 -10.43 -16.57
C THR A 283 -19.54 -9.35 -16.29
N VAL A 284 -18.36 -9.76 -15.82
CA VAL A 284 -17.31 -8.83 -15.39
C VAL A 284 -16.48 -8.36 -16.59
N VAL A 285 -16.83 -7.20 -17.14
CA VAL A 285 -16.07 -6.54 -18.22
C VAL A 285 -15.09 -5.51 -17.63
N GLY A 286 -13.78 -5.75 -17.79
CA GLY A 286 -12.74 -4.77 -17.46
C GLY A 286 -11.35 -5.38 -17.20
N ASN A 287 -10.30 -4.74 -17.71
CA ASN A 287 -8.91 -5.17 -17.49
C ASN A 287 -8.41 -4.81 -16.09
N VAL A 288 -8.56 -5.75 -15.15
CA VAL A 288 -7.62 -5.94 -14.04
C VAL A 288 -7.23 -7.42 -14.07
N SER A 289 -5.94 -7.69 -14.24
CA SER A 289 -5.31 -9.00 -14.52
C SER A 289 -6.15 -10.26 -14.20
N SER A 290 -6.77 -10.81 -15.25
CA SER A 290 -7.33 -12.17 -15.36
C SER A 290 -8.25 -12.70 -14.25
N ASN A 291 -9.55 -12.63 -14.57
CA ASN A 291 -10.56 -13.69 -14.39
C ASN A 291 -11.48 -13.69 -13.15
N MET A 292 -12.52 -12.85 -13.28
CA MET A 292 -13.89 -13.10 -12.81
C MET A 292 -14.04 -13.38 -11.31
N PRO A 293 -13.80 -12.37 -10.45
CA PRO A 293 -14.30 -12.34 -9.07
C PRO A 293 -15.84 -12.40 -9.03
N PRO A 294 -16.45 -12.80 -7.89
CA PRO A 294 -17.91 -12.89 -7.77
C PRO A 294 -18.60 -11.55 -7.97
N LEU A 295 -19.75 -11.59 -8.62
CA LEU A 295 -20.63 -10.45 -8.83
C LEU A 295 -21.27 -10.02 -7.49
N PRO A 296 -21.68 -8.75 -7.34
CA PRO A 296 -22.60 -8.39 -6.27
C PRO A 296 -23.86 -9.27 -6.35
N PRO A 297 -24.35 -9.82 -5.22
CA PRO A 297 -25.63 -10.52 -5.20
C PRO A 297 -26.74 -9.62 -5.78
N ALA A 298 -27.52 -10.15 -6.72
CA ALA A 298 -28.64 -9.43 -7.29
C ALA A 298 -29.75 -9.24 -6.23
N PRO A 299 -30.31 -8.03 -6.05
CA PRO A 299 -31.41 -7.80 -5.09
C PRO A 299 -32.73 -8.49 -5.45
N GLY A 300 -32.86 -9.00 -6.68
CA GLY A 300 -34.04 -9.69 -7.19
C GLY A 300 -33.75 -10.42 -8.50
N GLU A 301 -34.65 -11.31 -8.89
CA GLU A 301 -34.56 -12.05 -10.15
C GLU A 301 -34.70 -11.12 -11.37
N GLY A 302 -33.94 -11.38 -12.45
CA GLY A 302 -33.96 -10.57 -13.67
C GLY A 302 -33.28 -9.20 -13.58
N PHE A 303 -32.71 -8.82 -12.43
CA PHE A 303 -32.01 -7.54 -12.26
C PHE A 303 -30.72 -7.48 -13.09
N THR A 304 -30.54 -6.40 -13.86
CA THR A 304 -29.30 -6.12 -14.62
C THR A 304 -28.42 -5.14 -13.86
N LEU A 305 -27.14 -5.47 -13.63
CA LEU A 305 -26.18 -4.57 -12.99
C LEU A 305 -25.82 -3.41 -13.93
N LEU A 306 -26.02 -2.18 -13.48
CA LEU A 306 -25.60 -0.99 -14.21
C LEU A 306 -24.20 -0.55 -13.76
N GLU A 307 -24.02 -0.18 -12.50
CA GLU A 307 -22.73 0.30 -11.97
C GLU A 307 -22.50 -0.06 -10.50
N LYS A 308 -21.24 0.02 -10.08
CA LYS A 308 -20.82 -0.07 -8.67
C LYS A 308 -20.33 1.29 -8.22
N ILE A 309 -20.89 1.82 -7.12
CA ILE A 309 -20.59 3.14 -6.59
C ILE A 309 -19.83 2.99 -5.28
N THR A 310 -18.60 3.48 -5.30
CA THR A 310 -17.57 3.27 -4.28
C THR A 310 -17.16 4.60 -3.67
N ALA A 311 -16.60 4.59 -2.47
CA ALA A 311 -16.23 5.80 -1.73
C ALA A 311 -14.98 6.54 -2.26
N THR A 312 -14.38 6.10 -3.38
CA THR A 312 -13.16 6.70 -3.94
C THR A 312 -12.99 6.29 -5.41
N GLY A 313 -12.52 7.21 -6.27
CA GLY A 313 -12.62 7.04 -7.74
C GLY A 313 -11.30 6.93 -8.51
N THR A 314 -10.17 7.26 -7.87
CA THR A 314 -8.89 7.61 -8.54
C THR A 314 -8.26 6.49 -9.36
N TRP A 315 -8.69 5.24 -9.14
CA TRP A 315 -8.17 4.04 -9.82
C TRP A 315 -9.18 3.39 -10.79
N GLY A 316 -10.11 4.20 -11.33
CA GLY A 316 -11.11 3.78 -12.34
C GLY A 316 -12.58 3.50 -11.91
N PRO A 317 -12.94 3.28 -10.63
CA PRO A 317 -14.31 2.97 -10.23
C PRO A 317 -15.21 4.21 -10.14
N LYS A 318 -16.54 3.99 -10.15
CA LYS A 318 -17.51 5.09 -10.11
C LYS A 318 -17.75 5.57 -8.67
N THR A 319 -18.04 6.87 -8.52
CA THR A 319 -18.17 7.60 -7.24
C THR A 319 -19.41 8.51 -7.19
N GLY A 320 -20.34 8.32 -8.12
CA GLY A 320 -21.61 9.05 -8.18
C GLY A 320 -22.38 8.67 -9.43
N ILE A 321 -23.70 8.71 -9.34
CA ILE A 321 -24.62 8.59 -10.48
C ILE A 321 -25.70 9.66 -10.40
N ASP A 322 -26.32 9.94 -11.54
CA ASP A 322 -27.57 10.69 -11.62
C ASP A 322 -28.47 10.15 -12.74
N LEU A 323 -29.76 10.47 -12.64
CA LEU A 323 -30.75 10.24 -13.69
C LEU A 323 -31.42 11.57 -14.02
N ARG A 324 -31.69 11.81 -15.30
CA ARG A 324 -32.24 13.08 -15.82
C ARG A 324 -33.42 12.83 -16.76
N ALA A 325 -34.44 13.67 -16.67
CA ALA A 325 -35.52 13.75 -17.65
C ALA A 325 -36.00 15.20 -17.79
N LYS A 326 -36.49 15.57 -18.97
CA LYS A 326 -37.34 16.76 -19.11
C LYS A 326 -38.67 16.55 -18.38
N TYR A 327 -39.19 17.62 -17.78
CA TYR A 327 -40.48 17.65 -17.10
C TYR A 327 -41.40 18.65 -17.80
N PRO A 328 -42.27 18.19 -18.73
CA PRO A 328 -42.99 19.08 -19.66
C PRO A 328 -43.85 20.15 -18.99
N ALA A 329 -44.36 19.88 -17.79
CA ALA A 329 -45.22 20.82 -17.04
C ALA A 329 -44.48 22.05 -16.48
N ALA A 330 -43.14 22.11 -16.55
CA ALA A 330 -42.34 23.20 -15.99
C ALA A 330 -41.10 23.57 -16.82
N ASP A 331 -41.04 23.15 -18.09
CA ASP A 331 -39.93 23.33 -19.06
C ASP A 331 -38.52 23.27 -18.44
N ARG A 332 -38.26 22.23 -17.64
CA ARG A 332 -37.01 22.04 -16.92
C ARG A 332 -36.59 20.58 -16.91
N THR A 333 -35.31 20.34 -16.61
CA THR A 333 -34.82 19.02 -16.24
C THR A 333 -35.12 18.73 -14.76
N CYS A 334 -35.66 17.56 -14.47
CA CYS A 334 -35.66 16.97 -13.12
C CYS A 334 -34.48 16.02 -13.00
N ILE A 335 -33.73 16.11 -11.90
CA ILE A 335 -32.53 15.32 -11.68
C ILE A 335 -32.57 14.71 -10.28
N ILE A 336 -32.21 13.43 -10.18
CA ILE A 336 -31.90 12.76 -8.92
C ILE A 336 -30.49 12.19 -9.01
N SER A 337 -29.69 12.34 -7.98
CA SER A 337 -28.31 11.87 -7.92
C SER A 337 -28.00 11.19 -6.59
N ALA A 338 -27.06 10.26 -6.61
CA ALA A 338 -26.59 9.56 -5.43
C ALA A 338 -25.06 9.42 -5.47
N MET A 339 -24.38 9.88 -4.42
CA MET A 339 -22.92 9.81 -4.34
C MET A 339 -22.42 9.75 -2.89
N PRO A 340 -21.31 9.04 -2.61
CA PRO A 340 -20.60 9.10 -1.34
C PRO A 340 -20.18 10.52 -0.93
N ALA A 341 -20.17 10.72 0.38
CA ALA A 341 -19.68 11.91 1.06
C ALA A 341 -18.93 11.48 2.31
N PHE A 342 -18.08 12.37 2.85
CA PHE A 342 -17.41 12.18 4.14
C PHE A 342 -16.80 10.77 4.33
N HIS A 343 -15.96 10.36 3.37
CA HIS A 343 -15.37 9.02 3.24
C HIS A 343 -14.68 8.50 4.51
N GLY A 344 -14.04 9.36 5.31
CA GLY A 344 -13.46 8.97 6.61
C GLY A 344 -14.47 8.60 7.71
N SER A 345 -15.77 8.81 7.46
CA SER A 345 -16.89 8.42 8.31
C SER A 345 -17.50 7.07 7.92
N TRP A 346 -17.05 6.48 6.80
CA TRP A 346 -17.41 5.13 6.43
C TRP A 346 -16.68 4.13 7.33
N ARG A 347 -17.26 2.95 7.52
CA ARG A 347 -16.66 1.80 8.22
C ARG A 347 -17.08 0.55 7.48
N ARG A 348 -16.10 -0.31 7.15
CA ARG A 348 -16.25 -1.45 6.24
C ARG A 348 -16.89 -0.99 4.93
N ALA A 349 -16.09 -0.48 3.98
CA ALA A 349 -16.53 0.37 2.87
C ALA A 349 -17.36 -0.33 1.75
N LEU A 350 -18.44 -1.02 2.12
CA LEU A 350 -19.37 -1.71 1.23
C LEU A 350 -19.94 -0.77 0.16
N ALA A 351 -19.65 -1.10 -1.10
CA ALA A 351 -20.14 -0.33 -2.24
C ALA A 351 -21.65 -0.38 -2.38
N MET A 352 -22.22 0.75 -2.81
CA MET A 352 -23.60 0.81 -3.28
C MET A 352 -23.64 0.28 -4.72
N THR A 353 -24.75 -0.37 -5.14
CA THR A 353 -24.84 -0.94 -6.49
C THR A 353 -26.09 -0.42 -7.20
N LEU A 354 -25.93 0.00 -8.45
CA LEU A 354 -27.01 0.50 -9.30
C LEU A 354 -27.46 -0.63 -10.21
N TRP A 355 -28.76 -0.92 -10.23
CA TRP A 355 -29.38 -2.00 -11.00
C TRP A 355 -30.52 -1.47 -11.85
N HIS A 356 -30.92 -2.24 -12.86
CA HIS A 356 -32.19 -2.10 -13.55
C HIS A 356 -33.12 -3.26 -13.20
N ASP A 357 -34.23 -2.94 -12.54
CA ASP A 357 -35.38 -3.80 -12.30
C ASP A 357 -36.31 -3.73 -13.52
N PRO A 358 -36.66 -4.86 -14.18
CA PRO A 358 -37.51 -4.83 -15.38
C PRO A 358 -38.95 -4.36 -15.12
N GLN A 359 -39.40 -4.31 -13.86
CA GLN A 359 -40.73 -3.85 -13.46
C GLN A 359 -40.70 -2.42 -12.89
N GLN A 360 -39.62 -2.02 -12.21
CA GLN A 360 -39.51 -0.76 -11.46
C GLN A 360 -38.38 0.19 -11.93
N GLY A 361 -37.71 -0.13 -13.04
CA GLY A 361 -36.67 0.71 -13.64
C GLY A 361 -35.39 0.76 -12.80
N VAL A 362 -34.70 1.90 -12.79
CA VAL A 362 -33.39 2.03 -12.12
C VAL A 362 -33.55 2.00 -10.60
N GLN A 363 -32.84 1.09 -9.93
CA GLN A 363 -32.82 0.89 -8.48
C GLN A 363 -31.40 1.10 -7.94
N LEU A 364 -31.25 1.84 -6.83
CA LEU A 364 -30.00 1.88 -6.05
C LEU A 364 -30.13 0.93 -4.86
N ALA A 365 -29.24 -0.06 -4.79
CA ALA A 365 -29.18 -1.08 -3.75
C ALA A 365 -28.06 -0.79 -2.75
N LEU A 366 -28.45 -0.67 -1.48
CA LEU A 366 -27.59 -0.38 -0.34
C LEU A 366 -27.49 -1.64 0.55
N PRO A 367 -26.33 -2.31 0.64
CA PRO A 367 -26.18 -3.49 1.50
C PRO A 367 -26.38 -3.13 2.98
N ILE A 368 -27.36 -3.73 3.67
CA ILE A 368 -27.66 -3.43 5.08
C ILE A 368 -27.12 -4.47 6.06
N SER A 369 -26.30 -5.42 5.58
CA SER A 369 -25.53 -6.33 6.41
C SER A 369 -24.09 -6.43 5.91
N MET A 370 -23.18 -6.83 6.81
CA MET A 370 -21.79 -7.06 6.43
C MET A 370 -21.67 -8.36 5.64
N ARG A 371 -20.89 -8.33 4.55
CA ARG A 371 -20.47 -9.48 3.75
C ARG A 371 -18.95 -9.59 3.71
N PRO A 372 -18.35 -10.71 3.26
CA PRO A 372 -16.94 -10.76 2.93
C PRO A 372 -16.61 -9.66 1.91
N ILE A 373 -15.65 -8.82 2.25
CA ILE A 373 -15.20 -7.69 1.43
C ILE A 373 -14.32 -8.25 0.30
N HIS A 374 -14.63 -7.90 -0.94
CA HIS A 374 -13.92 -8.42 -2.12
C HIS A 374 -13.48 -7.32 -3.10
N TRP A 375 -12.25 -7.46 -3.62
CA TRP A 375 -11.55 -6.40 -4.35
C TRP A 375 -12.36 -5.76 -5.48
N TYR A 376 -13.08 -6.62 -6.23
CA TYR A 376 -13.94 -6.22 -7.33
C TYR A 376 -15.03 -5.23 -6.93
N LEU A 377 -15.63 -5.43 -5.77
CA LEU A 377 -16.90 -4.85 -5.41
C LEU A 377 -16.71 -3.66 -4.47
N GLU A 378 -15.84 -3.79 -3.47
CA GLU A 378 -15.58 -2.77 -2.45
C GLU A 378 -14.37 -1.87 -2.72
N LEU A 379 -13.45 -2.24 -3.62
CA LEU A 379 -12.07 -1.69 -3.65
C LEU A 379 -11.33 -1.91 -2.33
N SER A 380 -11.58 -3.05 -1.72
CA SER A 380 -10.79 -3.61 -0.62
C SER A 380 -11.05 -5.10 -0.59
N ASP A 381 -10.26 -5.85 0.15
CA ASP A 381 -10.45 -7.29 0.29
C ASP A 381 -9.90 -7.71 1.67
N ASP A 382 -10.71 -8.38 2.48
CA ASP A 382 -10.29 -8.81 3.82
C ASP A 382 -9.21 -9.90 3.80
N GLN A 383 -9.00 -10.56 2.65
CA GLN A 383 -8.17 -11.75 2.50
C GLN A 383 -6.93 -11.50 1.61
N SER A 384 -7.02 -10.57 0.65
CA SER A 384 -5.90 -10.26 -0.25
C SER A 384 -4.71 -9.60 0.48
N PRO A 385 -3.47 -10.12 0.29
CA PRO A 385 -2.26 -9.52 0.86
C PRO A 385 -1.91 -8.14 0.25
N PHE A 386 -2.57 -7.75 -0.85
CA PHE A 386 -2.41 -6.41 -1.45
C PHE A 386 -3.29 -5.36 -0.79
N CYS A 387 -4.26 -5.76 0.05
CA CYS A 387 -5.18 -4.80 0.62
C CYS A 387 -4.57 -4.01 1.76
N SER A 388 -3.97 -2.87 1.40
CA SER A 388 -3.54 -1.81 2.31
C SER A 388 -4.67 -1.07 3.04
N HIS A 389 -5.87 -1.66 3.15
CA HIS A 389 -6.93 -1.12 4.00
C HIS A 389 -6.57 -1.20 5.48
N GLU A 390 -7.20 -0.33 6.26
CA GLU A 390 -7.10 -0.32 7.72
C GLU A 390 -8.52 -0.27 8.28
N HIS A 391 -8.82 -1.13 9.25
CA HIS A 391 -10.13 -1.17 9.91
C HIS A 391 -10.06 -0.52 11.29
N ASP A 392 -11.10 0.25 11.62
CA ASP A 392 -11.32 0.76 12.97
C ASP A 392 -11.51 -0.40 13.98
N GLN A 393 -10.74 -0.37 15.06
CA GLN A 393 -10.63 -1.46 16.03
C GLN A 393 -11.68 -1.41 17.13
N GLU A 394 -12.29 -0.24 17.34
CA GLU A 394 -13.31 -0.05 18.38
C GLU A 394 -14.67 -0.64 17.92
N LEU A 395 -14.75 -1.12 16.67
CA LEU A 395 -15.95 -1.60 15.99
C LEU A 395 -15.82 -3.10 15.61
N PRO A 396 -16.91 -3.88 15.65
CA PRO A 396 -16.87 -5.30 15.30
C PRO A 396 -16.81 -5.47 13.78
N ALA A 397 -16.33 -6.62 13.30
CA ALA A 397 -16.29 -6.93 11.86
C ALA A 397 -17.68 -6.96 11.17
N THR A 398 -18.75 -7.02 11.97
CA THR A 398 -20.15 -7.08 11.55
C THR A 398 -20.82 -5.71 11.43
N TYR A 399 -20.13 -4.63 11.86
CA TYR A 399 -20.62 -3.26 11.80
C TYR A 399 -20.17 -2.58 10.51
N GLY A 400 -21.13 -2.00 9.78
CA GLY A 400 -20.85 -1.10 8.67
C GLY A 400 -21.52 0.26 8.84
N ARG A 401 -20.89 1.28 8.26
CA ARG A 401 -21.39 2.66 8.25
C ARG A 401 -21.10 3.31 6.90
N ARG A 402 -22.07 4.05 6.36
CA ARG A 402 -21.92 4.85 5.14
C ARG A 402 -22.44 6.27 5.35
N VAL A 403 -21.86 7.21 4.61
CA VAL A 403 -22.35 8.59 4.48
C VAL A 403 -22.39 8.96 3.01
N TRP A 404 -23.54 9.45 2.54
CA TRP A 404 -23.77 9.75 1.13
C TRP A 404 -24.86 10.82 0.96
N ALA A 405 -24.93 11.45 -0.20
CA ALA A 405 -25.88 12.49 -0.52
C ALA A 405 -26.89 12.02 -1.57
N LEU A 406 -28.18 12.25 -1.32
CA LEU A 406 -29.26 12.18 -2.31
C LEU A 406 -29.51 13.60 -2.84
N GLY A 407 -29.02 13.90 -4.04
CA GLY A 407 -28.91 15.27 -4.56
C GLY A 407 -29.81 15.60 -5.74
N PHE A 408 -30.18 16.88 -5.85
CA PHE A 408 -31.10 17.43 -6.84
C PHE A 408 -30.42 18.60 -7.59
N ASP A 409 -30.96 19.05 -8.74
CA ASP A 409 -30.26 20.09 -9.53
C ASP A 409 -30.29 21.49 -8.87
N ILE A 410 -29.18 22.21 -9.03
CA ILE A 410 -29.04 23.62 -8.64
C ILE A 410 -29.22 24.50 -9.88
N PRO A 411 -30.24 25.38 -9.93
CA PRO A 411 -30.36 26.36 -11.00
C PRO A 411 -29.09 27.20 -11.13
N ASN A 412 -28.58 27.37 -12.36
CA ASN A 412 -27.30 28.08 -12.58
C ASN A 412 -27.32 29.54 -12.08
N VAL A 413 -28.50 30.17 -11.94
CA VAL A 413 -28.67 31.50 -11.33
C VAL A 413 -28.31 31.50 -9.84
N ALA A 414 -28.55 30.42 -9.10
CA ALA A 414 -28.13 30.33 -7.70
C ALA A 414 -26.59 30.28 -7.57
N LEU A 415 -25.91 29.62 -8.51
CA LEU A 415 -24.44 29.60 -8.59
C LEU A 415 -23.85 30.95 -9.02
N GLN A 416 -24.58 31.77 -9.79
CA GLN A 416 -24.18 33.15 -10.12
C GLN A 416 -24.16 34.09 -8.90
N LEU A 417 -24.82 33.70 -7.80
CA LEU A 417 -24.83 34.44 -6.53
C LEU A 417 -23.67 34.03 -5.59
N TRP A 418 -22.87 33.01 -5.94
CA TRP A 418 -21.68 32.61 -5.16
C TRP A 418 -20.39 33.24 -5.74
N PRO A 419 -19.67 34.09 -4.99
CA PRO A 419 -18.55 34.89 -5.51
C PRO A 419 -17.43 34.10 -6.18
N ALA A 420 -17.00 32.94 -5.65
CA ALA A 420 -15.92 32.16 -6.27
C ALA A 420 -16.38 31.47 -7.56
N PHE A 421 -17.63 31.02 -7.67
CA PHE A 421 -18.16 30.44 -8.90
C PHE A 421 -18.15 31.45 -10.05
N LYS A 422 -18.46 32.72 -9.76
CA LYS A 422 -18.34 33.81 -10.74
C LYS A 422 -16.90 34.00 -11.26
N LYS A 423 -15.87 33.62 -10.47
CA LYS A 423 -14.46 33.65 -10.88
C LYS A 423 -14.03 32.36 -11.59
N SER A 424 -14.32 31.17 -11.07
CA SER A 424 -13.92 29.90 -11.68
C SER A 424 -14.64 29.61 -13.01
N LEU A 425 -15.84 30.17 -13.23
CA LEU A 425 -16.49 30.19 -14.55
C LEU A 425 -15.71 31.01 -15.61
N SER A 426 -14.78 31.88 -15.20
CA SER A 426 -13.92 32.66 -16.12
C SER A 426 -12.56 32.03 -16.40
N GLU A 427 -12.16 30.97 -15.68
CA GLU A 427 -10.88 30.29 -15.89
C GLU A 427 -10.97 29.24 -17.03
N PRO A 428 -10.12 29.29 -18.06
CA PRO A 428 -10.16 28.35 -19.20
C PRO A 428 -10.04 26.87 -18.81
N SER A 429 -9.43 26.58 -17.66
CA SER A 429 -9.29 25.24 -17.09
C SER A 429 -10.62 24.62 -16.63
N TYR A 430 -11.63 25.43 -16.31
CA TYR A 430 -12.91 25.01 -15.71
C TYR A 430 -14.14 25.22 -16.62
N GLN A 431 -14.00 25.94 -17.73
CA GLN A 431 -15.06 26.11 -18.72
C GLN A 431 -15.60 24.74 -19.19
N GLY A 432 -16.94 24.59 -19.16
CA GLY A 432 -17.65 23.37 -19.53
C GLY A 432 -17.76 22.28 -18.44
N LYS A 433 -17.08 22.38 -17.29
CA LYS A 433 -17.07 21.31 -16.26
C LYS A 433 -18.03 21.53 -15.09
N ILE A 434 -18.33 22.78 -14.75
CA ILE A 434 -19.02 23.17 -13.51
C ILE A 434 -20.56 23.10 -13.61
N THR A 435 -21.12 22.89 -14.80
CA THR A 435 -22.57 22.77 -15.04
C THR A 435 -23.19 21.47 -14.53
N ASP A 436 -22.38 20.47 -14.12
CA ASP A 436 -22.86 19.13 -13.78
C ASP A 436 -23.36 18.99 -12.32
N PRO A 437 -24.57 18.43 -12.07
CA PRO A 437 -25.14 18.26 -10.72
C PRO A 437 -24.27 17.48 -9.73
N ILE A 438 -23.50 16.50 -10.18
CA ILE A 438 -22.63 15.71 -9.29
C ILE A 438 -21.39 16.51 -8.92
N VAL A 439 -20.80 17.26 -9.85
CA VAL A 439 -19.70 18.19 -9.58
C VAL A 439 -20.16 19.31 -8.63
N LYS A 440 -21.35 19.88 -8.87
CA LYS A 440 -22.00 20.86 -7.98
C LYS A 440 -22.19 20.31 -6.56
N THR A 441 -22.62 19.05 -6.43
CA THR A 441 -22.83 18.40 -5.11
C THR A 441 -21.52 18.10 -4.40
N ARG A 442 -20.54 17.55 -5.13
CA ARG A 442 -19.20 17.24 -4.63
C ARG A 442 -18.54 18.46 -3.98
N ALA A 443 -18.74 19.63 -4.58
CA ALA A 443 -18.24 20.90 -4.05
C ALA A 443 -18.83 21.34 -2.70
N ILE A 444 -20.02 20.86 -2.33
CA ILE A 444 -20.74 21.25 -1.11
C ILE A 444 -20.57 20.22 0.01
N LEU A 445 -20.63 18.90 -0.29
CA LEU A 445 -20.73 17.84 0.73
C LEU A 445 -19.61 16.78 0.73
N SER A 446 -18.79 16.67 -0.30
CA SER A 446 -17.78 15.58 -0.38
C SER A 446 -16.36 16.01 -0.02
N TYR A 447 -16.11 17.31 0.10
CA TYR A 447 -14.85 17.86 0.64
C TYR A 447 -14.83 17.88 2.18
N ILE A 448 -13.66 18.21 2.74
CA ILE A 448 -13.53 18.57 4.16
C ILE A 448 -14.50 19.74 4.44
N GLY A 449 -15.43 19.54 5.36
CA GLY A 449 -16.50 20.51 5.64
C GLY A 449 -16.07 21.66 6.56
N LEU A 450 -16.73 22.81 6.43
CA LEU A 450 -16.51 24.03 7.23
C LEU A 450 -16.67 23.76 8.74
N ASP A 451 -17.64 22.92 9.11
CA ASP A 451 -17.89 22.50 10.49
C ASP A 451 -16.73 21.69 11.11
N ARG A 452 -15.92 21.04 10.27
CA ARG A 452 -14.70 20.34 10.67
C ARG A 452 -13.48 21.26 10.61
N TYR A 453 -13.39 22.09 9.58
CA TYR A 453 -12.29 23.03 9.35
C TYR A 453 -12.23 24.16 10.38
N LYS A 454 -13.38 24.63 10.90
CA LYS A 454 -13.42 25.64 11.98
C LYS A 454 -12.84 25.15 13.32
N GLU A 455 -12.75 23.84 13.51
CA GLU A 455 -12.11 23.19 14.68
C GLU A 455 -10.59 23.00 14.47
N TRP A 456 -10.03 23.53 13.37
CA TRP A 456 -8.61 23.53 13.10
C TRP A 456 -7.96 24.78 13.73
N ILE A 457 -7.00 24.56 14.62
CA ILE A 457 -6.26 25.61 15.32
C ILE A 457 -5.16 26.16 14.39
N ILE A 458 -5.56 26.96 13.40
CA ILE A 458 -4.63 27.49 12.39
C ILE A 458 -3.84 28.71 12.91
N ASP A 459 -4.38 29.43 13.89
CA ASP A 459 -3.74 30.58 14.53
C ASP A 459 -3.78 30.38 16.06
N TRP A 460 -2.61 30.40 16.71
CA TRP A 460 -2.47 30.19 18.15
C TRP A 460 -1.26 30.93 18.70
N PRO A 461 -1.26 31.31 20.00
CA PRO A 461 -0.10 31.96 20.63
C PRO A 461 1.16 31.10 20.50
N GLU A 462 2.25 31.74 20.07
CA GLU A 462 3.58 31.14 20.08
C GLU A 462 4.11 31.07 21.52
N THR A 463 4.29 29.84 22.02
CA THR A 463 4.85 29.60 23.36
C THR A 463 6.24 28.97 23.29
N ALA A 464 6.59 28.35 22.17
CA ALA A 464 7.96 27.98 21.85
C ALA A 464 8.80 29.24 21.52
N LYS A 465 9.90 29.46 22.24
CA LYS A 465 10.85 30.54 21.93
C LYS A 465 11.70 30.18 20.72
N PRO A 466 12.37 31.15 20.07
CA PRO A 466 13.44 30.85 19.13
C PRO A 466 14.53 29.99 19.78
N GLY A 467 14.65 28.74 19.34
CA GLY A 467 15.50 27.71 19.95
C GLY A 467 14.76 26.55 20.61
N ASP A 468 13.51 26.76 21.07
CA ASP A 468 12.64 25.71 21.62
C ASP A 468 11.99 24.88 20.49
N TYR A 469 11.95 25.42 19.27
CA TYR A 469 11.53 24.69 18.08
C TYR A 469 12.43 23.46 17.84
N PRO A 470 11.88 22.23 17.79
CA PRO A 470 12.62 21.07 17.34
C PRO A 470 13.03 21.32 15.89
N ARG A 471 14.34 21.47 15.67
CA ARG A 471 14.89 21.56 14.32
C ARG A 471 14.80 20.18 13.66
N ALA A 472 13.60 19.81 13.23
CA ALA A 472 13.22 18.45 12.88
C ALA A 472 14.06 17.89 11.72
N PHE A 473 14.46 18.73 10.78
CA PHE A 473 15.36 18.38 9.69
C PHE A 473 16.84 18.59 10.03
N ALA A 474 17.19 19.40 11.03
CA ALA A 474 18.59 19.66 11.38
C ALA A 474 18.77 20.10 12.84
N THR A 475 18.80 19.12 13.77
CA THR A 475 19.00 19.43 15.20
C THR A 475 20.15 20.41 15.38
N PRO A 476 20.03 21.37 16.29
CA PRO A 476 21.62 22.79 16.50
C PRO A 476 22.99 22.08 16.66
N ALA A 477 23.01 20.74 16.78
CA ALA A 477 24.20 19.88 16.78
C ALA A 477 24.53 19.27 15.40
N ILE A 478 23.52 18.74 14.70
CA ILE A 478 23.65 18.31 13.28
C ILE A 478 24.02 19.51 12.40
N ALA A 479 23.40 20.68 12.63
CA ALA A 479 23.77 21.91 11.93
C ALA A 479 25.25 22.31 12.18
N ALA A 480 25.80 22.05 13.37
CA ALA A 480 27.21 22.31 13.67
C ALA A 480 28.15 21.30 12.97
N ARG A 481 27.77 20.02 12.89
CA ARG A 481 28.49 19.00 12.09
C ARG A 481 28.49 19.36 10.61
N LEU A 482 27.32 19.69 10.04
CA LEU A 482 27.17 20.09 8.64
C LEU A 482 27.97 21.36 8.28
N LYS A 483 28.12 22.34 9.19
CA LYS A 483 29.04 23.47 8.98
C LYS A 483 30.51 23.03 8.89
N LYS A 484 30.93 22.08 9.72
CA LYS A 484 32.30 21.55 9.77
C LYS A 484 32.64 20.68 8.55
N SER A 485 31.70 19.89 8.05
CA SER A 485 31.85 19.03 6.86
C SER A 485 31.35 19.65 5.55
N LEU A 486 30.94 20.93 5.56
CA LEU A 486 30.22 21.58 4.45
C LEU A 486 30.91 21.42 3.10
N GLU A 487 32.24 21.54 3.03
CA GLU A 487 32.97 21.45 1.78
C GLU A 487 33.03 20.04 1.17
N GLN A 488 32.78 19.01 1.99
CA GLN A 488 32.65 17.61 1.59
C GLN A 488 31.22 17.26 1.13
N HIS A 489 30.22 18.09 1.46
CA HIS A 489 28.82 17.81 1.16
C HIS A 489 28.50 18.09 -0.33
N PRO A 490 27.91 17.14 -1.08
CA PRO A 490 27.64 17.34 -2.52
C PRO A 490 26.63 18.47 -2.78
N ASP A 491 25.66 18.66 -1.89
CA ASP A 491 24.65 19.73 -1.96
C ASP A 491 25.03 21.04 -1.25
N LYS A 492 26.33 21.30 -1.03
CA LYS A 492 26.80 22.46 -0.24
C LYS A 492 26.30 23.82 -0.73
N GLU A 493 26.08 24.00 -2.03
CA GLU A 493 25.54 25.25 -2.59
C GLU A 493 24.04 25.47 -2.30
N LEU A 494 23.34 24.44 -1.83
CA LEU A 494 21.99 24.56 -1.25
C LEU A 494 22.10 24.85 0.25
N LEU A 495 22.91 24.06 0.98
CA LEU A 495 23.14 24.24 2.42
C LEU A 495 23.65 25.66 2.76
N ARG A 496 24.57 26.23 1.99
CA ARG A 496 25.08 27.62 2.17
C ARG A 496 23.99 28.70 2.13
N LYS A 497 22.82 28.43 1.54
CA LYS A 497 21.69 29.37 1.46
C LYS A 497 20.81 29.36 2.70
N LEU A 498 20.92 28.34 3.56
CA LEU A 498 20.11 28.17 4.76
C LEU A 498 20.67 28.99 5.94
N TYR A 499 19.79 29.61 6.72
CA TYR A 499 20.14 30.32 7.95
C TYR A 499 20.84 29.40 8.95
N ILE A 500 20.37 28.17 9.13
CA ILE A 500 20.96 27.19 10.07
C ILE A 500 22.45 26.93 9.78
N ILE A 501 22.90 27.12 8.54
CA ILE A 501 24.32 27.03 8.13
C ILE A 501 25.01 28.39 8.22
N ASN A 502 24.47 29.44 7.59
CA ASN A 502 25.20 30.69 7.38
C ASN A 502 24.98 31.78 8.45
N GLY A 503 23.97 31.66 9.31
CA GLY A 503 23.64 32.59 10.39
C GLY A 503 23.08 33.96 9.96
N LYS A 504 22.70 34.14 8.70
CA LYS A 504 22.19 35.43 8.18
C LYS A 504 20.66 35.49 8.24
N PRO A 505 20.03 36.42 8.97
CA PRO A 505 18.56 36.53 9.02
C PRO A 505 17.88 36.71 7.65
N GLU A 506 18.57 37.30 6.67
CA GLU A 506 18.12 37.38 5.28
C GLU A 506 17.83 35.99 4.67
N SER A 507 18.65 34.99 4.97
CA SER A 507 18.41 33.61 4.53
C SER A 507 17.10 33.06 5.11
N ALA A 508 16.84 33.26 6.41
CA ALA A 508 15.59 32.83 7.04
C ALA A 508 14.36 33.52 6.43
N VAL A 509 14.46 34.81 6.11
CA VAL A 509 13.41 35.57 5.40
C VAL A 509 13.17 35.01 3.99
N ASN A 510 14.23 34.59 3.29
CA ASN A 510 14.12 33.99 1.95
C ASN A 510 13.53 32.58 2.02
N SER A 511 13.94 31.75 3.00
CA SER A 511 13.37 30.44 3.30
C SER A 511 11.87 30.54 3.64
N ALA A 512 11.47 31.48 4.50
CA ALA A 512 10.06 31.74 4.83
C ALA A 512 9.24 32.11 3.59
N LYS A 513 9.72 33.04 2.74
CA LYS A 513 9.05 33.43 1.50
C LYS A 513 8.94 32.27 0.50
N ALA A 514 9.99 31.46 0.37
CA ALA A 514 9.98 30.27 -0.49
C ALA A 514 8.94 29.25 -0.02
N PHE A 515 8.92 28.93 1.29
CA PHE A 515 7.92 28.05 1.89
C PHE A 515 6.49 28.57 1.68
N ILE A 516 6.22 29.84 2.01
CA ILE A 516 4.88 30.45 1.87
C ILE A 516 4.42 30.44 0.40
N ASN A 517 5.30 30.71 -0.55
CA ASN A 517 4.96 30.70 -1.98
C ASN A 517 4.59 29.29 -2.49
N LEU A 518 5.35 28.27 -2.07
CA LEU A 518 5.10 26.86 -2.41
C LEU A 518 3.87 26.30 -1.66
N ALA A 519 3.64 26.73 -0.43
CA ALA A 519 2.46 26.38 0.35
C ALA A 519 1.16 26.97 -0.23
N LYS A 520 1.23 28.16 -0.84
CA LYS A 520 0.13 28.80 -1.58
C LYS A 520 -0.10 28.21 -2.97
N ASN A 521 0.96 27.71 -3.62
CA ASN A 521 0.92 27.18 -4.98
C ASN A 521 1.58 25.78 -5.04
N PRO A 522 1.03 24.76 -4.36
CA PRO A 522 1.62 23.44 -4.32
C PRO A 522 1.59 22.78 -5.71
N TYR A 523 2.60 21.96 -6.00
CA TYR A 523 2.72 21.23 -7.28
C TYR A 523 1.53 20.30 -7.56
N VAL A 524 0.83 19.87 -6.51
CA VAL A 524 -0.46 19.17 -6.59
C VAL A 524 -1.50 19.97 -5.79
N ASN A 525 -2.57 20.43 -6.45
CA ASN A 525 -3.64 21.22 -5.82
C ASN A 525 -4.65 20.33 -5.08
N ASP A 526 -4.19 19.61 -4.04
CA ASP A 526 -4.96 18.58 -3.34
C ASP A 526 -6.09 19.11 -2.43
N TRP A 527 -6.60 20.34 -2.60
CA TRP A 527 -7.78 20.81 -1.87
C TRP A 527 -9.09 20.23 -2.41
N GLN A 528 -9.05 19.63 -3.60
CA GLN A 528 -10.15 18.88 -4.21
C GLN A 528 -10.14 17.43 -3.66
N VAL A 529 -10.58 17.30 -2.41
CA VAL A 529 -10.50 16.06 -1.62
C VAL A 529 -11.70 15.14 -1.90
N CYS A 530 -11.55 14.13 -2.76
CA CYS A 530 -12.60 13.14 -3.01
C CYS A 530 -12.08 11.70 -3.10
N GLY A 531 -11.75 11.16 -1.94
CA GLY A 531 -11.21 9.81 -1.79
C GLY A 531 -9.69 9.80 -1.94
N LEU A 532 -9.16 8.84 -2.69
CA LEU A 532 -7.73 8.60 -2.79
C LEU A 532 -7.00 9.72 -3.53
N THR A 533 -6.39 10.64 -2.79
CA THR A 533 -5.46 11.68 -3.28
C THR A 533 -4.29 11.16 -4.13
N ALA A 534 -3.44 12.05 -4.65
CA ALA A 534 -2.18 11.63 -5.28
C ALA A 534 -1.32 10.81 -4.30
N TYR A 535 -0.87 9.62 -4.72
CA TYR A 535 -0.03 8.76 -3.88
C TYR A 535 1.40 9.27 -3.71
N ILE A 536 1.81 10.22 -4.56
CA ILE A 536 3.12 10.91 -4.55
C ILE A 536 3.17 12.13 -3.62
N ALA A 537 2.22 12.26 -2.68
CA ALA A 537 2.06 13.46 -1.88
C ALA A 537 3.35 13.82 -1.13
N ALA A 538 3.85 12.95 -0.24
CA ALA A 538 5.07 13.20 0.55
C ALA A 538 6.25 13.68 -0.33
N TYR A 539 6.42 13.07 -1.49
CA TYR A 539 7.51 13.33 -2.45
C TYR A 539 7.47 14.77 -3.00
N SER A 540 6.33 15.44 -2.87
CA SER A 540 6.08 16.81 -3.36
C SER A 540 6.23 17.90 -2.29
N PHE A 541 6.40 17.54 -1.00
CA PHE A 541 6.33 18.50 0.13
C PHE A 541 7.65 18.74 0.89
N HIS A 542 8.76 18.17 0.43
CA HIS A 542 10.11 18.35 1.00
C HIS A 542 10.65 19.79 1.04
N PHE A 543 9.89 20.77 0.56
CA PHE A 543 10.13 22.19 0.78
C PHE A 543 9.80 22.65 2.21
N ALA A 544 9.16 21.82 3.04
CA ALA A 544 8.90 22.11 4.46
C ALA A 544 10.19 22.37 5.27
N VAL A 545 11.35 21.86 4.83
CA VAL A 545 12.67 22.19 5.41
C VAL A 545 12.96 23.70 5.43
N TYR A 546 12.40 24.49 4.51
CA TYR A 546 12.53 25.95 4.52
C TYR A 546 11.74 26.63 5.65
N ALA A 547 10.68 25.99 6.15
CA ALA A 547 9.97 26.47 7.35
C ALA A 547 10.78 26.22 8.62
N ASP A 548 11.42 25.05 8.72
CA ASP A 548 12.33 24.71 9.83
C ASP A 548 13.55 25.66 9.87
N ASP A 549 14.20 25.90 8.72
CA ASP A 549 15.29 26.87 8.60
C ASP A 549 14.87 28.31 8.97
N ALA A 550 13.67 28.72 8.56
CA ALA A 550 13.14 30.04 8.87
C ALA A 550 12.83 30.21 10.36
N LEU A 551 12.10 29.26 10.96
CA LEU A 551 11.66 29.34 12.37
C LEU A 551 12.83 29.20 13.35
N ALA A 552 13.95 28.61 12.94
CA ALA A 552 15.20 28.60 13.70
C ALA A 552 15.83 30.00 13.90
N CYS A 553 15.41 31.04 13.16
CA CYS A 553 15.94 32.40 13.23
C CYS A 553 15.16 33.29 14.23
N PRO A 554 15.77 33.74 15.34
CA PRO A 554 15.12 34.65 16.30
C PRO A 554 14.66 35.96 15.67
N GLU A 555 15.41 36.48 14.69
CA GLU A 555 15.15 37.75 14.02
C GLU A 555 14.15 37.64 12.85
N LEU A 556 13.53 36.47 12.63
CA LEU A 556 12.50 36.30 11.60
C LEU A 556 11.29 37.22 11.91
N PRO A 557 10.88 38.12 10.99
CA PRO A 557 9.78 39.06 11.22
C PRO A 557 8.48 38.36 11.64
N ALA A 558 7.79 38.93 12.64
CA ALA A 558 6.65 38.31 13.31
C ALA A 558 5.54 37.88 12.34
N ASP A 559 5.22 38.68 11.32
CA ASP A 559 4.19 38.34 10.33
C ASP A 559 4.59 37.12 9.47
N LEU A 560 5.87 37.01 9.08
CA LEU A 560 6.38 35.84 8.34
C LEU A 560 6.43 34.60 9.24
N ARG A 561 6.91 34.74 10.48
CA ARG A 561 6.91 33.69 11.51
C ARG A 561 5.49 33.15 11.73
N LYS A 562 4.51 34.04 11.83
CA LYS A 562 3.09 33.71 11.95
C LYS A 562 2.51 33.04 10.70
N GLU A 563 2.84 33.55 9.50
CA GLU A 563 2.35 32.97 8.25
C GLU A 563 2.94 31.57 7.98
N VAL A 564 4.23 31.35 8.28
CA VAL A 564 4.85 30.02 8.22
C VAL A 564 4.14 29.04 9.16
N ARG A 565 3.94 29.39 10.45
CA ARG A 565 3.23 28.55 11.43
C ARG A 565 1.81 28.17 10.97
N ARG A 566 1.05 29.12 10.42
CA ARG A 566 -0.29 28.88 9.86
C ARG A 566 -0.29 27.83 8.75
N TYR A 567 0.61 27.94 7.77
CA TYR A 567 0.71 26.96 6.68
C TYR A 567 1.21 25.59 7.13
N LEU A 568 2.13 25.53 8.11
CA LEU A 568 2.53 24.25 8.74
C LEU A 568 1.34 23.54 9.41
N ALA A 569 0.58 24.27 10.24
CA ALA A 569 -0.54 23.69 11.00
C ALA A 569 -1.66 23.22 10.07
N LEU A 570 -1.99 24.03 9.07
CA LEU A 570 -2.89 23.71 7.97
C LEU A 570 -2.54 22.38 7.29
N TYR A 571 -1.29 22.22 6.82
CA TYR A 571 -0.89 20.99 6.14
C TYR A 571 -0.88 19.80 7.12
N SER A 572 -0.53 20.02 8.39
CA SER A 572 -0.60 18.99 9.42
C SER A 572 -2.04 18.52 9.69
N TYR A 573 -3.01 19.44 9.74
CA TYR A 573 -4.44 19.08 9.80
C TYR A 573 -4.91 18.37 8.53
N LEU A 574 -4.56 18.90 7.35
CA LEU A 574 -4.93 18.33 6.06
C LEU A 574 -4.41 16.88 5.92
N PHE A 575 -3.12 16.64 6.20
CA PHE A 575 -2.49 15.31 6.21
C PHE A 575 -2.79 14.48 7.46
N ALA A 576 -3.74 14.90 8.32
CA ALA A 576 -4.28 14.11 9.43
C ALA A 576 -5.81 13.98 9.37
N GLU A 577 -6.46 14.42 8.29
CA GLU A 577 -7.91 14.39 8.13
C GLU A 577 -8.38 13.09 7.45
N PRO A 578 -9.22 12.27 8.11
CA PRO A 578 -9.77 11.03 7.55
C PRO A 578 -10.50 11.15 6.21
N ASP A 579 -11.04 12.31 5.83
CA ASP A 579 -11.61 12.50 4.47
C ASP A 579 -10.57 12.56 3.35
N ARG A 580 -9.30 12.85 3.67
CA ARG A 580 -8.18 12.90 2.72
C ARG A 580 -7.43 11.57 2.62
N ASN A 581 -7.25 10.89 3.74
CA ASN A 581 -6.57 9.59 3.80
C ASN A 581 -7.36 8.69 4.78
N PRO A 582 -8.32 7.90 4.27
CA PRO A 582 -9.38 7.25 5.06
C PRO A 582 -8.91 5.97 5.77
N ARG A 583 -7.81 6.07 6.53
CA ARG A 583 -7.37 5.04 7.48
C ARG A 583 -8.49 4.74 8.47
N GLY A 584 -8.79 3.45 8.70
CA GLY A 584 -9.88 3.00 9.56
C GLY A 584 -11.21 2.74 8.85
N ALA A 585 -11.40 3.26 7.63
CA ALA A 585 -12.67 3.14 6.93
C ALA A 585 -12.87 1.79 6.19
N GLY A 586 -11.84 0.94 6.12
CA GLY A 586 -11.88 -0.32 5.36
C GLY A 586 -11.79 -0.12 3.83
N MET A 587 -11.10 0.93 3.38
CA MET A 587 -10.83 1.23 1.96
C MET A 587 -9.38 0.90 1.61
N HIS A 588 -9.11 0.30 0.45
CA HIS A 588 -7.74 0.13 -0.05
C HIS A 588 -7.11 1.50 -0.36
N LEU A 589 -5.82 1.65 -0.05
CA LEU A 589 -5.09 2.92 -0.19
C LEU A 589 -4.06 2.93 -1.34
N GLY A 590 -4.07 1.88 -2.18
CA GLY A 590 -3.07 1.61 -3.23
C GLY A 590 -2.01 0.58 -2.80
N ASN A 591 -1.22 0.06 -3.75
CA ASN A 591 -0.08 -0.85 -3.51
C ASN A 591 0.83 -0.31 -2.37
N PRO A 592 1.58 -1.15 -1.63
CA PRO A 592 2.21 -0.79 -0.35
C PRO A 592 2.97 0.55 -0.29
N ASN A 593 3.65 0.96 -1.37
CA ASN A 593 4.28 2.27 -1.48
C ASN A 593 3.32 3.48 -1.39
N MET A 594 2.10 3.35 -1.92
CA MET A 594 1.12 4.42 -2.05
C MET A 594 0.58 4.96 -0.71
N PRO A 595 0.11 4.14 0.26
CA PRO A 595 -0.29 4.65 1.56
C PRO A 595 0.86 5.29 2.33
N ILE A 596 2.11 4.86 2.09
CA ILE A 596 3.30 5.47 2.72
C ILE A 596 3.46 6.91 2.19
N GLY A 597 3.49 7.10 0.88
CA GLY A 597 3.55 8.42 0.24
C GLY A 597 2.35 9.35 0.54
N ARG A 598 1.17 8.79 0.84
CA ARG A 598 0.00 9.56 1.34
C ARG A 598 0.18 10.03 2.78
N THR A 599 0.52 9.11 3.67
CA THR A 599 0.38 9.29 5.13
C THR A 599 1.60 10.00 5.72
N LEU A 600 2.80 9.70 5.23
CA LEU A 600 4.04 10.30 5.75
C LEU A 600 4.28 11.73 5.25
N ALA A 601 3.44 12.26 4.37
CA ALA A 601 3.42 13.70 4.09
C ALA A 601 3.21 14.54 5.37
N LEU A 602 2.50 13.99 6.37
CA LEU A 602 2.36 14.59 7.70
C LEU A 602 3.70 14.79 8.43
N ALA A 603 4.70 13.94 8.15
CA ALA A 603 6.03 13.99 8.79
C ALA A 603 6.92 15.13 8.27
N GLU A 604 6.55 15.77 7.17
CA GLU A 604 7.21 16.99 6.68
C GLU A 604 6.81 18.23 7.50
N PHE A 605 5.58 18.25 8.07
CA PHE A 605 4.97 19.45 8.66
C PHE A 605 4.79 19.39 10.18
N ALA A 606 4.16 18.33 10.69
CA ALA A 606 3.79 18.24 12.11
C ALA A 606 4.98 18.28 13.07
N PRO A 607 6.14 17.66 12.78
CA PRO A 607 7.31 17.71 13.67
C PRO A 607 7.89 19.11 13.91
N ILE A 608 7.57 20.12 13.10
CA ILE A 608 8.07 21.50 13.24
C ILE A 608 7.24 22.31 14.27
N LEU A 609 6.10 21.80 14.74
CA LEU A 609 5.11 22.53 15.56
C LEU A 609 4.94 21.98 16.99
N PRO A 610 5.95 22.09 17.87
CA PRO A 610 5.96 21.48 19.20
C PRO A 610 4.91 22.06 20.15
N ASP A 611 4.55 23.33 19.94
CA ASP A 611 3.62 24.09 20.78
C ASP A 611 2.19 24.11 20.22
N HIS A 612 1.92 23.34 19.17
CA HIS A 612 0.59 23.22 18.61
C HIS A 612 -0.27 22.21 19.42
N PRO A 613 -1.51 22.53 19.82
CA PRO A 613 -2.34 21.66 20.67
C PRO A 613 -2.71 20.26 20.10
N ARG A 614 -2.31 19.94 18.87
CA ARG A 614 -2.44 18.60 18.24
C ARG A 614 -1.11 17.86 18.06
N TYR A 615 0.03 18.43 18.48
CA TYR A 615 1.37 17.87 18.26
C TYR A 615 1.48 16.42 18.71
N ASP A 616 1.20 16.11 19.98
CA ASP A 616 1.31 14.75 20.51
C ASP A 616 0.41 13.73 19.80
N TYR A 617 -0.76 14.17 19.31
CA TYR A 617 -1.68 13.35 18.54
C TYR A 617 -1.17 13.07 17.11
N TRP A 618 -0.58 14.07 16.44
CA TRP A 618 0.04 13.86 15.13
C TRP A 618 1.29 12.99 15.24
N MET A 619 2.12 13.22 16.26
CA MET A 619 3.38 12.52 16.46
C MET A 619 3.18 11.06 16.91
N SER A 620 2.16 10.74 17.71
CA SER A 620 1.81 9.35 18.03
C SER A 620 1.36 8.59 16.78
N GLN A 621 0.49 9.20 15.98
CA GLN A 621 0.00 8.62 14.72
C GLN A 621 1.11 8.44 13.68
N LEU A 622 2.06 9.38 13.59
CA LEU A 622 3.27 9.23 12.77
C LEU A 622 4.14 8.06 13.25
N LYS A 623 4.43 7.99 14.56
CA LYS A 623 5.23 6.93 15.17
C LYS A 623 4.63 5.54 14.91
N GLU A 624 3.36 5.36 15.26
CA GLU A 624 2.63 4.10 15.11
C GLU A 624 2.60 3.65 13.64
N TYR A 625 2.25 4.56 12.73
CA TYR A 625 2.17 4.23 11.30
C TYR A 625 3.54 3.93 10.68
N THR A 626 4.59 4.68 11.07
CA THR A 626 5.97 4.46 10.57
C THR A 626 6.50 3.11 11.02
N ALA A 627 6.33 2.75 12.30
CA ALA A 627 6.72 1.44 12.81
C ALA A 627 5.95 0.30 12.12
N PHE A 628 4.63 0.44 11.96
CA PHE A 628 3.78 -0.54 11.25
C PHE A 628 4.21 -0.77 9.79
N LYS A 629 4.55 0.28 9.04
CA LYS A 629 4.99 0.14 7.64
C LYS A 629 6.43 -0.36 7.49
N LEU A 630 7.30 -0.12 8.47
CA LEU A 630 8.61 -0.77 8.54
C LEU A 630 8.47 -2.27 8.84
N ALA A 631 7.70 -2.63 9.87
CA ALA A 631 7.49 -4.01 10.29
C ALA A 631 6.79 -4.84 9.22
N ALA A 632 5.61 -4.43 8.77
CA ALA A 632 4.73 -5.26 7.94
C ALA A 632 5.19 -5.44 6.48
N LEU A 633 6.26 -4.77 6.05
CA LEU A 633 6.79 -4.81 4.67
C LEU A 633 8.27 -5.23 4.58
N THR A 634 8.93 -5.51 5.72
CA THR A 634 10.32 -6.00 5.76
C THR A 634 10.35 -7.40 6.35
N GLU A 635 10.93 -8.37 5.63
CA GLU A 635 11.23 -9.70 6.16
C GLU A 635 12.39 -9.68 7.18
N PRO A 636 12.55 -10.68 8.06
CA PRO A 636 13.71 -10.79 8.95
C PRO A 636 15.06 -10.78 8.21
N GLY A 637 15.15 -11.38 7.02
CA GLY A 637 16.31 -11.31 6.13
C GLY A 637 16.50 -9.99 5.38
N GLY A 638 15.63 -8.99 5.61
CA GLY A 638 15.70 -7.65 5.04
C GLY A 638 14.94 -7.45 3.72
N ALA A 639 14.50 -8.51 3.06
CA ALA A 639 13.80 -8.36 1.78
C ALA A 639 12.49 -7.56 1.93
N TRP A 640 12.32 -6.52 1.10
CA TRP A 640 11.13 -5.69 1.08
C TRP A 640 10.02 -6.28 0.20
N PHE A 641 8.76 -6.08 0.60
CA PHE A 641 7.57 -6.64 -0.06
C PHE A 641 7.53 -6.39 -1.59
N GLU A 642 7.92 -5.19 -2.01
CA GLU A 642 7.99 -4.74 -3.41
C GLU A 642 9.44 -4.74 -3.94
N PRO A 643 9.71 -4.78 -5.25
CA PRO A 643 11.09 -4.77 -5.77
C PRO A 643 11.88 -3.51 -5.34
N PRO A 644 13.22 -3.60 -5.25
CA PRO A 644 14.10 -2.54 -4.73
C PRO A 644 13.81 -1.12 -5.24
N THR A 645 13.49 -0.97 -6.52
CA THR A 645 13.18 0.37 -7.06
C THR A 645 11.82 0.92 -6.62
N TYR A 646 10.81 0.10 -6.28
CA TYR A 646 9.55 0.56 -5.66
C TYR A 646 9.64 0.68 -4.14
N GLN A 647 10.56 -0.04 -3.50
CA GLN A 647 11.00 0.23 -2.13
C GLN A 647 11.64 1.63 -2.05
N MET A 648 12.58 1.92 -2.96
CA MET A 648 13.32 3.18 -3.01
C MET A 648 12.50 4.36 -3.51
N TYR A 649 11.65 4.19 -4.53
CA TYR A 649 10.83 5.26 -5.13
C TYR A 649 9.69 5.71 -4.21
N GLY A 650 10.06 6.48 -3.20
CA GLY A 650 9.17 7.03 -2.19
C GLY A 650 9.29 6.39 -0.81
N PRO A 651 8.92 5.11 -0.61
CA PRO A 651 8.76 4.53 0.73
C PRO A 651 9.98 4.67 1.63
N THR A 652 11.15 4.17 1.21
CA THR A 652 12.39 4.28 2.02
C THR A 652 12.71 5.73 2.38
N ARG A 653 12.42 6.67 1.49
CA ARG A 653 12.75 8.10 1.63
C ARG A 653 11.82 8.80 2.62
N SER A 654 10.51 8.64 2.45
CA SER A 654 9.52 9.17 3.39
C SER A 654 9.61 8.47 4.76
N LEU A 655 9.98 7.18 4.80
CA LEU A 655 10.31 6.47 6.04
C LEU A 655 11.62 6.96 6.66
N ALA A 656 12.63 7.34 5.88
CA ALA A 656 13.85 7.96 6.40
C ALA A 656 13.54 9.32 7.04
N ILE A 657 12.80 10.20 6.34
CA ILE A 657 12.35 11.49 6.91
C ILE A 657 11.51 11.25 8.17
N ALA A 658 10.48 10.38 8.14
CA ALA A 658 9.63 10.16 9.30
C ALA A 658 10.40 9.63 10.53
N GLN A 659 11.31 8.66 10.35
CA GLN A 659 12.17 8.19 11.45
C GLN A 659 13.10 9.31 11.96
N TYR A 660 13.67 10.11 11.06
CA TYR A 660 14.62 11.16 11.37
C TYR A 660 13.97 12.36 12.07
N THR A 661 12.80 12.80 11.63
CA THR A 661 12.05 13.89 12.29
C THR A 661 11.48 13.44 13.63
N LEU A 662 10.94 12.21 13.76
CA LEU A 662 10.53 11.64 15.05
C LEU A 662 11.69 11.55 16.06
N LYS A 663 12.89 11.19 15.58
CA LYS A 663 14.13 11.10 16.38
C LYS A 663 14.62 12.49 16.80
N ASN A 664 14.68 13.45 15.87
CA ASN A 664 15.13 14.82 16.11
C ASN A 664 14.17 15.63 16.98
N ALA A 665 12.88 15.30 16.93
CA ALA A 665 11.84 15.80 17.83
C ALA A 665 11.86 15.17 19.23
N GLY A 666 12.75 14.20 19.50
CA GLY A 666 12.82 13.46 20.76
C GLY A 666 11.67 12.48 21.02
N TYR A 667 10.82 12.22 20.02
CA TYR A 667 9.54 11.51 20.18
C TYR A 667 9.67 9.98 20.02
N ALA A 668 10.44 9.52 19.02
CA ALA A 668 10.74 8.11 18.82
C ALA A 668 11.98 7.89 17.94
N ASP A 669 12.88 7.00 18.37
CA ASP A 669 14.03 6.56 17.59
C ASP A 669 13.81 5.12 17.08
N LEU A 670 13.12 5.02 15.94
CA LEU A 670 12.71 3.73 15.36
C LEU A 670 13.86 2.98 14.66
N ALA A 671 14.99 3.64 14.41
CA ALA A 671 16.17 3.01 13.78
C ALA A 671 16.70 1.83 14.61
N LYS A 672 16.51 1.89 15.94
CA LYS A 672 16.89 0.84 16.92
C LYS A 672 16.22 -0.52 16.71
N PHE A 673 15.10 -0.58 16.00
CA PHE A 673 14.45 -1.85 15.62
C PHE A 673 15.10 -2.51 14.39
N GLY A 674 16.00 -1.83 13.69
CA GLY A 674 16.80 -2.41 12.60
C GLY A 674 16.04 -2.76 11.31
N TRP A 675 14.71 -2.57 11.22
CA TRP A 675 13.94 -2.81 9.98
C TRP A 675 14.55 -2.08 8.77
N HIS A 676 14.72 -0.76 8.89
CA HIS A 676 15.28 0.09 7.82
C HIS A 676 16.75 -0.26 7.51
N ALA A 677 17.53 -0.66 8.52
CA ALA A 677 18.89 -1.13 8.32
C ALA A 677 18.93 -2.42 7.48
N LYS A 678 18.09 -3.41 7.83
CA LYS A 678 18.01 -4.69 7.09
C LYS A 678 17.48 -4.52 5.67
N ALA A 679 16.53 -3.61 5.45
CA ALA A 679 16.03 -3.27 4.12
C ALA A 679 17.13 -2.72 3.19
N LEU A 680 18.02 -1.85 3.70
CA LEU A 680 19.12 -1.30 2.90
C LEU A 680 20.37 -2.20 2.83
N GLU A 681 20.55 -3.13 3.76
CA GLU A 681 21.51 -4.24 3.63
C GLU A 681 21.05 -5.27 2.58
N TYR A 682 19.75 -5.51 2.47
CA TYR A 682 19.14 -6.29 1.39
C TYR A 682 19.44 -5.67 0.03
N ASP A 683 19.11 -4.39 -0.18
CA ASP A 683 19.41 -3.68 -1.43
C ASP A 683 20.90 -3.71 -1.75
N ALA A 684 21.77 -3.48 -0.75
CA ALA A 684 23.21 -3.49 -0.95
C ALA A 684 23.70 -4.84 -1.49
N ASN A 685 23.18 -5.96 -0.96
CA ASN A 685 23.49 -7.32 -1.44
C ASN A 685 23.05 -7.56 -2.90
N LEU A 686 22.00 -6.90 -3.38
CA LEU A 686 21.54 -6.99 -4.77
C LEU A 686 22.34 -6.14 -5.76
N THR A 687 23.14 -5.17 -5.29
CA THR A 687 23.90 -4.30 -6.20
C THR A 687 25.00 -5.02 -6.97
N MET A 688 25.22 -4.64 -8.24
CA MET A 688 26.30 -5.15 -9.10
C MET A 688 27.14 -4.00 -9.69
N PRO A 689 28.48 -4.14 -9.78
CA PRO A 689 29.33 -3.14 -10.43
C PRO A 689 29.12 -3.16 -11.94
N ASP A 690 28.96 -1.99 -12.57
CA ASP A 690 28.58 -1.92 -13.98
C ASP A 690 29.40 -0.91 -14.79
N VAL A 691 30.08 -1.40 -15.83
CA VAL A 691 30.88 -0.60 -16.76
C VAL A 691 30.07 0.51 -17.46
N ARG A 692 28.77 0.30 -17.71
CA ARG A 692 27.85 1.30 -18.28
C ARG A 692 27.69 2.52 -17.38
N PHE A 693 27.89 2.33 -16.08
CA PHE A 693 27.78 3.35 -15.03
C PHE A 693 29.13 3.61 -14.35
N LYS A 694 30.22 3.59 -15.13
CA LYS A 694 31.60 3.89 -14.67
C LYS A 694 32.15 2.95 -13.58
N GLY A 695 31.63 1.73 -13.49
CA GLY A 695 31.96 0.78 -12.43
C GLY A 695 31.29 1.09 -11.08
N TRP A 696 30.40 2.08 -11.01
CA TRP A 696 29.50 2.24 -9.87
C TRP A 696 28.57 1.04 -9.75
N ARG A 697 28.07 0.81 -8.53
CA ARG A 697 27.18 -0.30 -8.22
C ARG A 697 25.73 0.10 -8.47
N ILE A 698 25.10 -0.50 -9.47
CA ILE A 698 23.66 -0.33 -9.71
C ILE A 698 22.86 -1.44 -9.02
N LEU A 699 21.58 -1.18 -8.79
CA LEU A 699 20.58 -2.24 -8.77
C LEU A 699 20.22 -2.59 -10.24
N PRO A 700 20.37 -3.84 -10.69
CA PRO A 700 19.89 -4.26 -12.00
C PRO A 700 18.36 -4.13 -12.10
N GLY A 701 17.82 -3.86 -13.29
CA GLY A 701 16.37 -3.74 -13.48
C GLY A 701 15.60 -5.03 -13.18
N MET A 702 14.70 -5.02 -12.21
CA MET A 702 13.87 -6.16 -11.80
C MET A 702 12.42 -5.72 -11.52
N GLY A 703 11.45 -6.58 -11.84
CA GLY A 703 10.04 -6.23 -11.70
C GLY A 703 9.64 -5.11 -12.67
N ASN A 704 8.70 -4.28 -12.22
CA ASN A 704 8.23 -3.11 -12.97
C ASN A 704 9.25 -1.94 -13.05
N SER A 705 10.56 -2.22 -13.04
CA SER A 705 11.64 -1.25 -12.79
C SER A 705 12.89 -1.50 -13.62
N GLY A 706 13.42 -0.46 -14.28
CA GLY A 706 14.71 -0.52 -14.96
C GLY A 706 15.92 -0.42 -14.03
N ASN A 707 17.12 -0.42 -14.60
CA ASN A 707 18.40 -0.25 -13.88
C ASN A 707 18.38 1.01 -13.00
N THR A 708 18.85 0.93 -11.76
CA THR A 708 18.80 2.06 -10.81
C THR A 708 20.17 2.33 -10.20
N LEU A 709 20.72 3.52 -10.45
CA LEU A 709 21.72 4.18 -9.59
C LEU A 709 20.97 4.84 -8.43
N GLU A 710 21.57 4.88 -7.24
CA GLU A 710 20.85 5.36 -6.05
C GLU A 710 21.78 6.00 -5.00
N ALA A 711 21.30 7.10 -4.40
CA ALA A 711 21.91 7.85 -3.32
C ALA A 711 21.32 7.54 -1.93
N VAL A 712 20.17 6.84 -1.82
CA VAL A 712 19.37 6.62 -0.59
C VAL A 712 20.15 6.13 0.64
N TRP A 713 21.23 5.36 0.49
CA TRP A 713 22.09 5.00 1.63
C TRP A 713 22.63 6.25 2.34
N GLY A 714 22.90 7.33 1.59
CA GLY A 714 23.26 8.64 2.11
C GLY A 714 22.15 9.33 2.92
N HIS A 715 20.87 9.10 2.57
CA HIS A 715 19.72 9.53 3.39
C HIS A 715 19.67 8.74 4.71
N ALA A 716 20.04 7.47 4.70
CA ALA A 716 20.01 6.61 5.87
C ALA A 716 21.17 6.84 6.85
N VAL A 717 22.23 7.60 6.48
CA VAL A 717 23.36 7.90 7.38
C VAL A 717 22.88 8.63 8.63
N GLY A 718 22.18 9.76 8.51
CA GLY A 718 21.64 10.52 9.65
C GLY A 718 20.54 9.81 10.43
N VAL A 719 19.84 8.86 9.80
CA VAL A 719 18.92 7.93 10.49
C VAL A 719 19.72 7.03 11.43
N MET A 720 20.76 6.35 10.92
CA MET A 720 21.50 5.34 11.66
C MET A 720 22.60 5.89 12.60
N ASP A 721 23.19 7.06 12.34
CA ASP A 721 24.39 7.63 13.00
C ASP A 721 24.41 7.55 14.55
N GLY A 722 23.26 7.67 15.21
CA GLY A 722 23.13 7.58 16.67
C GLY A 722 22.50 6.29 17.22
N ALA A 723 22.07 5.37 16.34
CA ALA A 723 21.43 4.10 16.71
C ALA A 723 22.33 2.89 16.38
N ASP A 724 23.04 2.94 15.25
CA ASP A 724 24.08 2.00 14.83
C ASP A 724 25.16 2.77 14.02
N PRO A 725 26.23 3.26 14.69
CA PRO A 725 27.33 3.96 14.03
C PRO A 725 28.19 3.08 13.10
N ASP A 726 28.04 1.75 13.13
CA ASP A 726 28.71 0.85 12.20
C ASP A 726 27.94 0.75 10.89
N THR A 727 26.61 0.62 10.98
CA THR A 727 25.73 0.62 9.81
C THR A 727 25.66 2.00 9.15
N ALA A 728 25.72 3.10 9.91
CA ALA A 728 25.85 4.45 9.36
C ALA A 728 27.13 4.60 8.50
N GLY A 729 28.28 4.13 9.00
CA GLY A 729 29.54 4.14 8.24
C GLY A 729 29.52 3.19 7.03
N TYR A 730 28.79 2.08 7.13
CA TYR A 730 28.57 1.19 5.98
C TYR A 730 27.67 1.82 4.91
N PHE A 731 26.64 2.57 5.30
CA PHE A 731 25.79 3.29 4.36
C PHE A 731 26.50 4.48 3.71
N GLN A 732 27.42 5.16 4.40
CA GLN A 732 28.33 6.12 3.78
C GLN A 732 29.22 5.45 2.71
N TYR A 733 29.77 4.27 3.00
CA TYR A 733 30.56 3.48 2.05
C TYR A 733 29.73 3.02 0.82
N MET A 734 28.49 2.56 1.03
CA MET A 734 27.59 2.18 -0.06
C MET A 734 27.11 3.37 -0.89
N HIS A 735 26.84 4.54 -0.27
CA HIS A 735 26.51 5.77 -0.98
C HIS A 735 27.64 6.19 -1.96
N ARG A 736 28.91 6.04 -1.55
CA ARG A 736 30.05 6.26 -2.46
C ARG A 736 30.07 5.26 -3.62
N LEU A 737 29.83 3.98 -3.35
CA LEU A 737 29.86 2.94 -4.38
C LEU A 737 28.68 2.99 -5.37
N ALA A 738 27.49 3.39 -4.93
CA ALA A 738 26.26 3.33 -5.72
C ALA A 738 25.80 4.66 -6.33
N SER A 739 26.33 5.80 -5.84
CA SER A 739 26.07 7.13 -6.42
C SER A 739 27.33 7.87 -6.90
N GLY A 740 28.53 7.45 -6.45
CA GLY A 740 29.76 8.22 -6.66
C GLY A 740 29.85 9.48 -5.78
N ASN A 741 29.28 9.48 -4.56
CA ASN A 741 29.12 10.64 -3.68
C ASN A 741 28.45 11.83 -4.37
N ARG A 742 27.34 11.56 -5.07
CA ARG A 742 26.55 12.58 -5.76
C ARG A 742 25.47 13.16 -4.86
N LYS A 743 24.87 14.27 -5.31
CA LYS A 743 23.80 15.01 -4.64
C LYS A 743 22.75 14.06 -4.05
N VAL A 744 22.41 14.24 -2.78
CA VAL A 744 21.25 13.59 -2.15
C VAL A 744 19.95 14.35 -2.39
N SER A 745 20.03 15.56 -2.99
CA SER A 745 18.89 16.38 -3.41
C SER A 745 18.60 16.32 -4.91
N GLY A 746 17.35 16.66 -5.26
CA GLY A 746 16.90 16.78 -6.64
C GLY A 746 16.50 15.45 -7.32
N GLY A 747 15.94 15.57 -8.53
CA GLY A 747 15.38 14.42 -9.26
C GLY A 747 13.94 14.06 -8.85
N GLY A 748 13.15 15.07 -8.47
CA GLY A 748 11.81 14.93 -7.86
C GLY A 748 11.82 15.39 -6.40
N ASP A 749 12.83 14.95 -5.65
CA ASP A 749 12.85 14.91 -4.18
C ASP A 749 13.17 16.21 -3.42
N GLY A 750 13.23 17.36 -4.10
CA GLY A 750 13.43 18.66 -3.44
C GLY A 750 14.72 18.75 -2.60
N THR A 751 14.65 19.47 -1.47
CA THR A 751 15.80 19.82 -0.62
C THR A 751 15.84 19.17 0.77
N GLY A 752 14.74 18.55 1.22
CA GLY A 752 14.61 18.00 2.58
C GLY A 752 15.66 16.96 2.98
N TYR A 753 16.19 16.20 2.00
CA TYR A 753 17.21 15.17 2.22
C TYR A 753 18.63 15.70 2.47
N THR A 754 18.90 16.99 2.20
CA THR A 754 20.25 17.57 2.28
C THR A 754 20.88 17.58 3.68
N THR A 755 20.08 17.39 4.73
CA THR A 755 20.55 17.39 6.12
C THR A 755 20.67 15.98 6.72
N LEU A 756 20.16 14.96 6.02
CA LEU A 756 20.21 13.55 6.43
C LEU A 756 21.57 12.90 6.10
N LEU A 757 22.28 13.40 5.09
CA LEU A 757 23.65 12.98 4.79
C LEU A 757 24.63 13.69 5.74
N LEU A 758 25.50 12.92 6.40
CA LEU A 758 26.50 13.42 7.34
C LEU A 758 27.92 13.02 6.88
N PRO A 759 28.61 13.85 6.05
CA PRO A 759 29.90 13.48 5.47
C PRO A 759 31.06 13.31 6.46
N ASP A 760 30.87 13.69 7.73
CA ASP A 760 31.84 13.46 8.80
C ASP A 760 31.75 12.07 9.43
N VAL A 761 30.76 11.25 9.05
CA VAL A 761 30.70 9.82 9.41
C VAL A 761 31.76 9.06 8.62
N PRO A 762 32.70 8.36 9.28
CA PRO A 762 33.74 7.61 8.59
C PRO A 762 33.16 6.38 7.89
N GLU A 763 33.60 6.12 6.66
CA GLU A 763 33.25 4.90 5.93
C GLU A 763 33.70 3.64 6.68
N LYS A 764 32.80 2.66 6.78
CA LYS A 764 33.06 1.34 7.38
C LYS A 764 32.72 0.24 6.37
N PRO A 765 33.68 -0.19 5.54
CA PRO A 765 33.46 -1.22 4.53
C PRO A 765 32.99 -2.53 5.17
N ARG A 766 31.86 -3.08 4.70
CA ARG A 766 31.45 -4.47 4.93
C ARG A 766 31.53 -5.21 3.60
N PRO A 767 32.40 -6.22 3.43
CA PRO A 767 32.46 -7.01 2.21
C PRO A 767 31.15 -7.77 1.97
N LEU A 768 30.61 -7.71 0.75
CA LEU A 768 29.44 -8.51 0.38
C LEU A 768 29.88 -9.93 -0.02
N SER A 769 29.24 -10.95 0.56
CA SER A 769 29.45 -12.36 0.26
C SER A 769 28.23 -12.99 -0.40
N THR A 770 28.30 -14.30 -0.69
CA THR A 770 27.10 -15.08 -0.99
C THR A 770 26.16 -15.08 0.22
N THR A 771 24.89 -14.71 0.01
CA THR A 771 23.91 -14.48 1.07
C THR A 771 22.55 -15.07 0.70
N PHE A 772 21.93 -15.84 1.60
CA PHE A 772 20.52 -16.22 1.51
C PHE A 772 19.64 -15.10 2.10
N ILE A 773 18.65 -14.66 1.33
CA ILE A 773 17.79 -13.54 1.63
C ILE A 773 16.34 -14.05 1.64
N THR A 774 15.80 -14.30 2.83
CA THR A 774 14.43 -14.80 3.02
C THR A 774 13.41 -13.86 2.37
N GLY A 775 12.48 -14.40 1.59
CA GLY A 775 11.52 -13.64 0.78
C GLY A 775 11.98 -13.30 -0.65
N TYR A 776 13.29 -13.24 -0.90
CA TYR A 776 13.86 -12.93 -2.22
C TYR A 776 14.50 -14.14 -2.93
N GLY A 777 15.41 -14.87 -2.27
CA GLY A 777 16.27 -15.88 -2.91
C GLY A 777 17.72 -15.80 -2.43
N VAL A 778 18.70 -15.96 -3.32
CA VAL A 778 20.14 -15.94 -3.00
C VAL A 778 20.87 -14.95 -3.89
N ALA A 779 21.73 -14.12 -3.29
CA ALA A 779 22.72 -13.33 -4.02
C ALA A 779 24.08 -14.04 -3.91
N PHE A 780 24.52 -14.73 -4.96
CA PHE A 780 25.85 -15.35 -5.03
C PHE A 780 26.90 -14.30 -5.40
N ARG A 781 28.07 -14.31 -4.74
CA ARG A 781 29.14 -13.34 -4.98
C ARG A 781 30.53 -13.86 -4.63
N ALA A 782 31.50 -13.60 -5.52
CA ALA A 782 32.92 -13.77 -5.28
C ALA A 782 33.69 -12.50 -5.68
N HIS A 783 34.80 -12.21 -4.98
CA HIS A 783 35.72 -11.10 -5.27
C HIS A 783 35.06 -9.72 -5.27
N TYR A 784 34.21 -9.46 -4.27
CA TYR A 784 33.53 -8.19 -4.07
C TYR A 784 34.46 -6.97 -4.14
N GLY A 785 34.07 -5.97 -4.91
CA GLY A 785 34.81 -4.71 -5.05
C GLY A 785 36.07 -4.81 -5.92
N THR A 786 36.33 -5.94 -6.57
CA THR A 786 37.37 -6.08 -7.58
C THR A 786 36.80 -5.84 -9.00
N PRO A 787 37.64 -5.48 -9.99
CA PRO A 787 37.18 -5.34 -11.39
C PRO A 787 36.63 -6.64 -12.01
N ASP A 788 36.95 -7.80 -11.43
CA ASP A 788 36.50 -9.12 -11.87
C ASP A 788 35.55 -9.78 -10.86
N GLU A 789 34.79 -8.99 -10.09
CA GLU A 789 33.69 -9.48 -9.26
C GLU A 789 32.71 -10.31 -10.11
N THR A 790 32.52 -11.58 -9.73
CA THR A 790 31.49 -12.45 -10.32
C THR A 790 30.33 -12.55 -9.35
N GLY A 791 29.14 -12.20 -9.82
CA GLY A 791 27.92 -12.19 -9.02
C GLY A 791 26.73 -12.71 -9.81
N LEU A 792 25.92 -13.56 -9.18
CA LEU A 792 24.67 -14.05 -9.72
C LEU A 792 23.56 -13.84 -8.70
N LEU A 793 22.56 -13.05 -9.06
CA LEU A 793 21.31 -12.99 -8.30
C LEU A 793 20.44 -14.17 -8.74
N PHE A 794 19.89 -14.93 -7.79
CA PHE A 794 18.98 -16.05 -8.02
C PHE A 794 17.70 -15.78 -7.23
N ARG A 795 16.64 -15.38 -7.93
CA ARG A 795 15.35 -15.03 -7.33
C ARG A 795 14.52 -16.29 -7.12
N CYS A 796 14.04 -16.53 -5.90
CA CYS A 796 13.12 -17.60 -5.55
C CYS A 796 12.48 -17.24 -4.21
N GLY A 797 11.30 -16.62 -4.24
CA GLY A 797 10.73 -16.06 -3.02
C GLY A 797 9.38 -15.36 -3.13
N TYR A 798 8.75 -15.21 -1.98
CA TYR A 798 7.35 -14.82 -1.82
C TYR A 798 7.09 -13.30 -1.78
N ASN A 799 8.07 -12.45 -2.09
CA ASN A 799 7.86 -10.99 -2.26
C ASN A 799 7.22 -10.70 -3.64
N LYS A 800 6.21 -9.80 -3.71
CA LYS A 800 5.28 -9.62 -4.87
C LYS A 800 4.88 -8.14 -5.14
N SER A 801 3.64 -7.84 -5.54
CA SER A 801 3.21 -6.50 -6.03
C SER A 801 3.92 -6.14 -7.33
N HIS A 802 4.83 -5.16 -7.34
CA HIS A 802 5.50 -4.71 -8.56
C HIS A 802 6.60 -5.66 -9.09
N TRP A 803 6.80 -6.85 -8.50
CA TRP A 803 7.67 -7.90 -9.07
C TRP A 803 7.08 -8.50 -10.37
N ASP A 804 7.94 -9.13 -11.18
CA ASP A 804 7.51 -9.90 -12.36
C ASP A 804 7.19 -11.35 -11.97
N MET A 805 6.65 -12.10 -12.92
CA MET A 805 6.39 -13.55 -12.80
C MET A 805 7.70 -14.36 -12.97
N ASP A 806 8.72 -14.00 -12.19
CA ASP A 806 10.12 -14.34 -12.41
C ASP A 806 10.76 -15.18 -11.30
N ASP A 807 9.99 -16.02 -10.60
CA ASP A 807 10.60 -17.04 -9.72
C ASP A 807 11.54 -17.97 -10.51
N LEU A 808 12.63 -18.36 -9.85
CA LEU A 808 13.80 -19.08 -10.39
C LEU A 808 14.60 -18.35 -11.50
N ASN A 809 14.29 -17.08 -11.80
CA ASN A 809 15.10 -16.19 -12.64
C ASN A 809 16.50 -15.95 -12.06
N THR A 810 17.47 -15.68 -12.94
CA THR A 810 18.84 -15.31 -12.58
C THR A 810 19.28 -14.00 -13.25
N ILE A 811 20.22 -13.27 -12.64
CA ILE A 811 20.91 -12.12 -13.26
C ILE A 811 22.40 -12.29 -13.04
N LEU A 812 23.21 -12.23 -14.11
CA LEU A 812 24.63 -12.60 -14.10
C LEU A 812 25.55 -11.45 -14.53
N TYR A 813 26.52 -11.14 -13.66
CA TYR A 813 27.64 -10.23 -13.88
C TYR A 813 28.95 -10.98 -13.61
N GLY A 814 30.01 -10.68 -14.35
CA GLY A 814 31.31 -11.30 -14.13
C GLY A 814 32.38 -10.81 -15.09
N LYS A 815 33.66 -11.00 -14.74
CA LYS A 815 34.82 -10.66 -15.58
C LYS A 815 34.84 -9.19 -16.06
N GLY A 816 34.26 -8.29 -15.27
CA GLY A 816 34.12 -6.85 -15.57
C GLY A 816 32.92 -6.44 -16.43
N ALA A 817 32.02 -7.37 -16.79
CA ALA A 817 30.90 -7.11 -17.69
C ALA A 817 29.51 -7.49 -17.11
N PRO A 818 28.45 -6.73 -17.45
CA PRO A 818 27.08 -7.21 -17.39
C PRO A 818 26.86 -8.26 -18.49
N LEU A 819 26.81 -9.54 -18.11
CA LEU A 819 26.72 -10.67 -19.06
C LEU A 819 25.27 -10.99 -19.41
N SER A 820 24.42 -11.06 -18.38
CA SER A 820 22.98 -11.23 -18.50
C SER A 820 22.29 -10.35 -17.45
N PRO A 821 22.21 -9.03 -17.69
CA PRO A 821 21.61 -8.09 -16.75
C PRO A 821 20.09 -8.20 -16.76
N GLY A 822 19.47 -7.72 -15.68
CA GLY A 822 18.02 -7.65 -15.55
C GLY A 822 17.30 -6.84 -16.64
N THR A 823 16.01 -7.08 -16.73
CA THR A 823 15.12 -6.66 -17.83
C THR A 823 13.88 -5.90 -17.37
N GLY A 824 13.76 -5.54 -16.10
CA GLY A 824 12.54 -4.93 -15.58
C GLY A 824 12.09 -3.66 -16.34
N TYR A 825 10.77 -3.53 -16.49
CA TYR A 825 10.08 -2.53 -17.32
C TYR A 825 8.86 -1.96 -16.61
N GLN A 826 8.65 -0.65 -16.64
CA GLN A 826 7.48 -0.04 -16.00
C GLN A 826 6.16 -0.45 -16.69
N TYR A 827 5.22 -1.02 -15.92
CA TYR A 827 3.81 -1.24 -16.26
C TYR A 827 3.52 -1.83 -17.66
N TYR A 828 4.11 -2.98 -17.95
CA TYR A 828 3.96 -3.72 -19.22
C TYR A 828 4.37 -2.94 -20.50
N TYR A 829 4.98 -1.75 -20.40
CA TYR A 829 5.47 -0.98 -21.55
C TYR A 829 6.80 -1.51 -22.14
N GLY A 830 7.22 -2.73 -21.77
CA GLY A 830 8.31 -3.47 -22.41
C GLY A 830 7.85 -4.21 -23.69
N PRO A 831 8.66 -5.14 -24.23
CA PRO A 831 8.27 -5.97 -25.38
C PRO A 831 7.20 -7.03 -25.05
N ALA A 832 6.65 -7.01 -23.82
CA ALA A 832 5.90 -8.09 -23.20
C ALA A 832 4.37 -7.97 -23.37
N ASN A 833 3.91 -7.53 -24.54
CA ASN A 833 2.49 -7.22 -24.79
C ASN A 833 1.54 -8.44 -24.70
N ALA A 834 2.07 -9.66 -24.61
CA ALA A 834 1.30 -10.90 -24.56
C ALA A 834 1.95 -12.06 -23.77
N ASN A 835 3.18 -11.92 -23.28
CA ASN A 835 3.92 -13.05 -22.67
C ASN A 835 5.02 -12.57 -21.72
N ASN A 836 4.77 -12.67 -20.42
CA ASN A 836 5.67 -12.10 -19.41
C ASN A 836 6.85 -13.00 -19.02
N ALA A 837 6.80 -14.30 -19.30
CA ALA A 837 7.81 -15.23 -18.81
C ALA A 837 9.10 -15.24 -19.65
N ILE A 838 8.98 -14.99 -20.96
CA ILE A 838 10.03 -15.30 -21.95
C ILE A 838 11.23 -14.33 -21.98
N TYR A 839 11.21 -13.22 -21.23
CA TYR A 839 12.33 -12.26 -21.17
C TYR A 839 13.17 -12.35 -19.89
N HIS A 840 12.95 -13.39 -19.08
CA HIS A 840 13.71 -13.74 -17.89
C HIS A 840 14.62 -14.95 -18.17
N ASN A 841 15.68 -15.11 -17.37
CA ASN A 841 16.58 -16.26 -17.42
C ASN A 841 15.95 -17.46 -16.70
N ARG A 842 14.83 -17.99 -17.21
CA ARG A 842 14.02 -19.04 -16.57
C ARG A 842 13.78 -20.24 -17.48
N VAL A 843 13.08 -21.25 -16.97
CA VAL A 843 12.46 -22.28 -17.81
C VAL A 843 10.95 -21.99 -17.89
N LYS A 844 10.41 -22.09 -19.10
CA LYS A 844 8.97 -22.06 -19.40
C LYS A 844 8.46 -23.50 -19.49
N ILE A 845 7.31 -23.78 -18.87
CA ILE A 845 6.74 -25.14 -18.75
C ILE A 845 5.40 -25.27 -19.49
N GLY A 846 5.21 -26.35 -20.25
CA GLY A 846 3.91 -26.82 -20.77
C GLY A 846 3.36 -26.04 -21.97
N LYS A 847 3.23 -24.71 -21.86
CA LYS A 847 2.80 -23.81 -22.95
C LYS A 847 3.68 -22.56 -22.95
N LEU A 848 4.08 -22.08 -24.13
CA LEU A 848 4.92 -20.88 -24.25
C LEU A 848 4.17 -19.60 -23.87
N ASP A 849 2.88 -19.52 -24.18
CA ASP A 849 1.99 -18.35 -24.10
C ASP A 849 1.27 -18.15 -22.74
N ALA A 850 1.39 -19.11 -21.82
CA ALA A 850 0.83 -18.96 -20.48
C ALA A 850 1.57 -17.89 -19.66
N GLN A 851 0.85 -17.12 -18.84
CA GLN A 851 1.46 -16.46 -17.67
C GLN A 851 1.90 -17.53 -16.66
N GLU A 852 2.91 -17.26 -15.82
CA GLU A 852 3.40 -18.20 -14.81
C GLU A 852 2.67 -18.05 -13.46
N PRO A 853 2.70 -19.06 -12.57
CA PRO A 853 2.16 -18.93 -11.22
C PRO A 853 2.94 -17.90 -10.41
N PHE A 854 2.25 -16.87 -9.94
CA PHE A 854 2.83 -15.80 -9.12
C PHE A 854 1.98 -15.63 -7.84
N GLY A 855 2.60 -15.12 -6.77
CA GLY A 855 2.04 -15.09 -5.41
C GLY A 855 2.42 -16.25 -4.49
N ARG A 856 3.09 -17.30 -4.98
CA ARG A 856 3.14 -18.56 -4.21
C ARG A 856 4.15 -18.55 -3.05
N CYS A 857 3.66 -18.68 -1.81
CA CYS A 857 4.43 -19.01 -0.59
C CYS A 857 5.22 -20.33 -0.67
N GLU A 858 4.97 -21.12 -1.72
CA GLU A 858 5.60 -22.39 -2.04
C GLU A 858 6.87 -22.25 -2.90
N ASN A 859 7.09 -21.06 -3.47
CA ASN A 859 8.26 -20.73 -4.26
C ASN A 859 9.38 -20.26 -3.33
N VAL A 860 10.25 -21.19 -2.93
CA VAL A 860 11.28 -20.97 -1.89
C VAL A 860 12.57 -21.71 -2.20
N ILE A 861 13.67 -21.23 -1.63
CA ILE A 861 14.92 -21.99 -1.50
C ILE A 861 14.68 -23.17 -0.55
N GLN A 862 14.79 -24.40 -1.06
CA GLN A 862 14.55 -25.63 -0.29
C GLN A 862 15.78 -26.10 0.49
N ASP A 863 16.97 -25.87 -0.06
CA ASP A 863 18.25 -26.07 0.62
C ASP A 863 19.31 -25.14 0.02
N TYR A 864 20.33 -24.83 0.81
CA TYR A 864 21.50 -24.03 0.45
C TYR A 864 22.70 -24.44 1.29
N GLY A 865 23.90 -24.02 0.89
CA GLY A 865 25.13 -24.33 1.62
C GLY A 865 26.30 -23.55 1.08
N PHE A 866 26.81 -22.60 1.84
CA PHE A 866 27.85 -21.66 1.41
C PHE A 866 29.21 -22.03 2.02
N GLY A 867 30.28 -21.80 1.26
CA GLY A 867 31.64 -22.23 1.59
C GLY A 867 32.70 -21.22 1.16
N GLY A 868 33.98 -21.56 1.33
CA GLY A 868 35.09 -20.75 0.82
C GLY A 868 35.28 -20.94 -0.69
N SER A 869 35.14 -22.17 -1.16
CA SER A 869 35.50 -22.63 -2.51
C SER A 869 34.29 -23.04 -3.36
N ALA A 870 33.16 -23.38 -2.74
CA ALA A 870 31.90 -23.66 -3.44
C ALA A 870 30.66 -23.25 -2.62
N ASP A 871 29.69 -22.61 -3.27
CA ASP A 871 28.38 -22.27 -2.70
C ASP A 871 27.25 -23.02 -3.42
N TYR A 872 26.13 -23.27 -2.75
CA TYR A 872 24.96 -23.96 -3.29
C TYR A 872 23.65 -23.29 -2.89
N ALA A 873 22.67 -23.34 -3.80
CA ALA A 873 21.24 -23.27 -3.47
C ALA A 873 20.41 -24.12 -4.43
N VAL A 874 19.25 -24.60 -3.96
CA VAL A 874 18.18 -25.11 -4.83
C VAL A 874 16.87 -24.38 -4.53
N GLY A 875 16.35 -23.72 -5.54
CA GLY A 875 15.03 -23.08 -5.51
C GLY A 875 13.96 -23.98 -6.12
N ARG A 876 12.71 -23.81 -5.67
CA ARG A 876 11.51 -24.49 -6.17
C ARG A 876 10.51 -23.47 -6.71
N GLU A 877 9.82 -23.83 -7.79
CA GLU A 877 8.57 -23.22 -8.23
C GLU A 877 7.52 -24.34 -8.35
N TYR A 878 6.36 -24.16 -7.69
CA TYR A 878 5.31 -25.18 -7.66
C TYR A 878 4.18 -24.84 -8.63
N TYR A 879 3.83 -25.83 -9.44
CA TYR A 879 2.77 -25.75 -10.44
C TYR A 879 1.56 -26.61 -10.00
N PRO A 880 0.50 -25.99 -9.47
CA PRO A 880 -0.72 -26.69 -9.08
C PRO A 880 -1.43 -27.28 -10.32
N PRO A 881 -2.27 -28.31 -10.17
CA PRO A 881 -2.85 -29.01 -11.31
C PRO A 881 -3.80 -28.11 -12.13
N GLU A 882 -4.45 -27.12 -11.51
CA GLU A 882 -5.37 -26.20 -12.17
C GLU A 882 -4.66 -25.18 -13.09
N TYR A 883 -3.32 -25.09 -13.04
CA TYR A 883 -2.53 -24.30 -13.98
C TYR A 883 -2.53 -24.92 -15.40
N PHE A 884 -2.63 -26.24 -15.51
CA PHE A 884 -2.49 -26.95 -16.78
C PHE A 884 -3.84 -27.41 -17.35
N THR A 885 -4.07 -27.11 -18.63
CA THR A 885 -5.24 -27.62 -19.38
C THR A 885 -5.01 -29.01 -19.98
N ASP A 886 -4.09 -29.80 -19.43
CA ASP A 886 -3.61 -31.08 -20.00
C ASP A 886 -3.97 -32.34 -19.18
N GLY A 887 -4.54 -32.16 -17.99
CA GLY A 887 -4.94 -33.26 -17.09
C GLY A 887 -3.79 -34.03 -16.43
N LYS A 888 -2.52 -33.67 -16.66
CA LYS A 888 -1.33 -34.41 -16.20
C LYS A 888 -0.93 -34.13 -14.75
N GLY A 889 -1.86 -33.68 -13.91
CA GLY A 889 -1.63 -33.40 -12.48
C GLY A 889 -0.66 -32.25 -12.20
N GLU A 890 -0.21 -32.15 -10.96
CA GLU A 890 0.73 -31.13 -10.48
C GLU A 890 2.19 -31.45 -10.79
N MET A 891 3.05 -30.44 -10.71
CA MET A 891 4.50 -30.64 -10.83
C MET A 891 5.29 -29.54 -10.12
N GLU A 892 6.61 -29.71 -10.07
CA GLU A 892 7.57 -28.72 -9.61
C GLU A 892 8.59 -28.46 -10.72
N TRP A 893 9.07 -27.23 -10.82
CA TRP A 893 10.38 -26.94 -11.40
C TRP A 893 11.34 -26.67 -10.24
N ARG A 894 12.50 -27.30 -10.25
CA ARG A 894 13.59 -27.04 -9.30
C ARG A 894 14.83 -26.60 -10.06
N ARG A 895 15.48 -25.54 -9.57
CA ARG A 895 16.74 -25.02 -10.10
C ARG A 895 17.81 -25.12 -9.04
N HIS A 896 18.72 -26.07 -9.24
CA HIS A 896 19.98 -26.17 -8.51
C HIS A 896 20.99 -25.18 -9.09
N VAL A 897 21.72 -24.48 -8.22
CA VAL A 897 22.83 -23.59 -8.57
C VAL A 897 24.00 -23.89 -7.64
N LEU A 898 25.10 -24.38 -8.20
CA LEU A 898 26.38 -24.53 -7.51
C LEU A 898 27.38 -23.51 -8.08
N PHE A 899 27.93 -22.64 -7.25
CA PHE A 899 28.88 -21.60 -7.65
C PHE A 899 30.29 -21.95 -7.16
N LEU A 900 31.20 -22.22 -8.09
CA LEU A 900 32.58 -22.60 -7.82
C LEU A 900 33.47 -21.37 -7.95
N LYS A 901 34.24 -21.10 -6.88
CA LYS A 901 34.97 -19.85 -6.68
C LYS A 901 36.48 -20.10 -6.76
N SER A 902 37.19 -19.33 -7.57
CA SER A 902 38.65 -19.28 -7.50
C SER A 902 39.09 -18.42 -6.32
N ALA A 903 40.33 -18.59 -5.85
CA ALA A 903 40.98 -17.63 -4.95
C ALA A 903 41.43 -16.36 -5.71
N ASN A 904 41.47 -16.42 -7.05
CA ASN A 904 41.87 -15.35 -7.95
C ASN A 904 40.62 -14.70 -8.57
N PRO A 905 40.44 -13.36 -8.52
CA PRO A 905 39.35 -12.67 -9.23
C PRO A 905 39.30 -12.98 -10.72
N ALA A 906 40.45 -12.97 -11.39
CA ALA A 906 40.55 -13.27 -12.81
C ALA A 906 40.42 -14.77 -13.12
N GLY A 907 40.42 -15.65 -12.11
CA GLY A 907 40.42 -17.11 -12.24
C GLY A 907 39.06 -17.72 -12.62
N ALA A 908 38.94 -19.03 -12.41
CA ALA A 908 37.75 -19.81 -12.73
C ALA A 908 36.64 -19.60 -11.67
N ASN A 909 35.86 -18.53 -11.83
CA ASN A 909 34.66 -18.22 -11.03
C ASN A 909 33.40 -18.50 -11.87
N TYR A 910 32.75 -19.65 -11.67
CA TYR A 910 31.74 -20.18 -12.59
C TYR A 910 30.62 -20.98 -11.90
N PHE A 911 29.53 -21.22 -12.63
CA PHE A 911 28.34 -21.90 -12.11
C PHE A 911 28.13 -23.27 -12.77
N VAL A 912 27.61 -24.22 -12.00
CA VAL A 912 27.00 -25.46 -12.48
C VAL A 912 25.54 -25.44 -12.06
N MET A 913 24.63 -25.57 -13.03
CA MET A 913 23.20 -25.40 -12.83
C MET A 913 22.46 -26.64 -13.32
N ARG A 914 21.39 -27.02 -12.60
CA ARG A 914 20.51 -28.11 -13.00
C ARG A 914 19.04 -27.72 -12.82
N ASP A 915 18.29 -27.77 -13.92
CA ASP A 915 16.85 -27.56 -13.96
C ASP A 915 16.13 -28.92 -14.07
N THR A 916 15.42 -29.34 -13.02
CA THR A 916 14.69 -30.62 -12.96
C THR A 916 13.18 -30.40 -12.81
N PHE A 917 12.39 -31.40 -13.23
CA PHE A 917 10.93 -31.28 -13.33
C PHE A 917 10.15 -32.43 -12.64
N PRO A 918 10.19 -32.57 -11.30
CA PRO A 918 9.40 -33.55 -10.56
C PRO A 918 7.90 -33.46 -10.91
N GLY A 919 7.29 -34.57 -11.35
CA GLY A 919 5.91 -34.62 -11.86
C GLY A 919 5.74 -34.15 -13.32
N GLY A 920 6.68 -33.39 -13.88
CA GLY A 920 6.57 -32.78 -15.21
C GLY A 920 6.93 -33.67 -16.41
N LYS A 921 7.04 -35.00 -16.25
CA LYS A 921 7.66 -35.91 -17.24
C LYS A 921 7.05 -35.84 -18.64
N ASP A 922 5.75 -35.58 -18.77
CA ASP A 922 5.05 -35.55 -20.06
C ASP A 922 4.81 -34.12 -20.59
N ARG A 923 5.51 -33.11 -20.06
CA ARG A 923 5.37 -31.70 -20.46
C ARG A 923 6.62 -31.20 -21.17
N ALA A 924 6.43 -30.44 -22.25
CA ALA A 924 7.53 -29.78 -22.94
C ALA A 924 8.10 -28.64 -22.08
N THR A 925 9.39 -28.39 -22.22
CA THR A 925 10.12 -27.36 -21.48
C THR A 925 10.95 -26.51 -22.45
N TRP A 926 11.11 -25.23 -22.11
CA TRP A 926 11.93 -24.31 -22.88
C TRP A 926 12.80 -23.50 -21.92
N TRP A 927 14.11 -23.68 -21.98
CA TRP A 927 15.08 -22.89 -21.23
C TRP A 927 15.32 -21.59 -21.99
N HIS A 928 15.16 -20.46 -21.31
CA HIS A 928 15.35 -19.11 -21.84
C HIS A 928 16.54 -18.45 -21.14
N TRP A 929 17.40 -17.79 -21.92
CA TRP A 929 18.49 -16.99 -21.37
C TRP A 929 18.77 -15.76 -22.24
N LEU A 930 19.10 -14.65 -21.58
CA LEU A 930 19.33 -13.34 -22.16
C LEU A 930 20.81 -13.08 -22.40
N ASN A 931 21.15 -12.62 -23.61
CA ASN A 931 22.42 -11.99 -23.92
C ASN A 931 22.26 -10.46 -23.98
N LEU A 932 23.27 -9.72 -23.52
CA LEU A 932 23.34 -8.26 -23.62
C LEU A 932 23.92 -7.79 -24.97
N ASP A 933 23.44 -8.39 -26.06
CA ASP A 933 23.89 -8.08 -27.40
C ASP A 933 22.90 -8.62 -28.45
N GLY A 934 23.17 -8.37 -29.73
CA GLY A 934 22.39 -8.92 -30.84
C GLY A 934 22.57 -10.44 -31.04
N PRO A 935 21.69 -11.09 -31.83
CA PRO A 935 21.71 -12.53 -32.05
C PRO A 935 22.97 -13.02 -32.78
N GLU A 936 23.64 -12.17 -33.56
CA GLU A 936 24.91 -12.45 -34.24
C GLU A 936 26.07 -12.72 -33.26
N ASN A 937 25.97 -12.23 -32.03
CA ASN A 937 26.92 -12.47 -30.95
C ASN A 937 26.59 -13.75 -30.14
N ILE A 938 25.61 -14.56 -30.58
CA ILE A 938 25.24 -15.84 -29.96
C ILE A 938 25.60 -17.00 -30.90
N GLN A 939 26.38 -17.96 -30.41
CA GLN A 939 26.96 -19.03 -31.22
C GLN A 939 26.74 -20.40 -30.54
N GLN A 940 25.78 -21.19 -31.04
CA GLN A 940 25.58 -22.58 -30.60
C GLN A 940 26.39 -23.56 -31.46
N GLN A 941 27.11 -24.48 -30.83
CA GLN A 941 27.82 -25.57 -31.49
C GLN A 941 27.57 -26.88 -30.71
N GLY A 942 26.70 -27.74 -31.24
CA GLY A 942 26.29 -28.99 -30.60
C GLY A 942 25.64 -28.75 -29.23
N ASN A 943 26.28 -29.25 -28.17
CA ASN A 943 25.89 -29.08 -26.77
C ASN A 943 26.54 -27.87 -26.08
N THR A 944 27.20 -26.98 -26.83
CA THR A 944 27.78 -25.73 -26.31
C THR A 944 27.11 -24.51 -26.90
N LEU A 945 27.08 -23.42 -26.13
CA LEU A 945 26.47 -22.15 -26.51
C LEU A 945 27.35 -21.02 -25.96
N GLU A 946 27.85 -20.14 -26.81
CA GLU A 946 28.57 -18.94 -26.37
C GLU A 946 27.73 -17.68 -26.63
N MET A 947 27.55 -16.87 -25.59
CA MET A 947 26.88 -15.57 -25.63
C MET A 947 27.90 -14.47 -25.37
N LYS A 948 28.25 -13.71 -26.42
CA LYS A 948 29.24 -12.62 -26.37
C LYS A 948 28.56 -11.29 -26.11
N THR A 949 29.25 -10.42 -25.36
CA THR A 949 28.86 -9.02 -25.17
C THR A 949 29.94 -8.09 -25.73
N LYS A 950 29.53 -6.94 -26.25
CA LYS A 950 30.40 -5.81 -26.65
C LYS A 950 31.31 -5.27 -25.52
N TYR A 951 31.12 -5.72 -24.28
CA TYR A 951 31.91 -5.36 -23.11
C TYR A 951 33.15 -6.27 -22.89
N GLY A 952 33.50 -7.11 -23.87
CA GLY A 952 34.78 -7.85 -23.90
C GLY A 952 34.77 -9.21 -23.17
N ALA A 953 33.61 -9.65 -22.69
CA ALA A 953 33.41 -10.92 -22.02
C ALA A 953 32.21 -11.69 -22.60
N SER A 954 32.21 -13.01 -22.40
CA SER A 954 31.12 -13.91 -22.79
C SER A 954 30.70 -14.80 -21.64
N THR A 955 29.48 -15.31 -21.70
CA THR A 955 29.11 -16.54 -20.96
C THR A 955 29.20 -17.71 -21.92
N TRP A 956 30.08 -18.67 -21.62
CA TRP A 956 30.13 -19.94 -22.33
C TRP A 956 29.36 -20.99 -21.54
N PHE A 957 28.43 -21.66 -22.22
CA PHE A 957 27.64 -22.75 -21.66
C PHE A 957 28.05 -24.08 -22.27
N TRP A 958 28.05 -25.12 -21.43
CA TRP A 958 28.16 -26.51 -21.84
C TRP A 958 27.02 -27.28 -21.21
N PHE A 959 26.25 -28.01 -22.02
CA PHE A 959 25.11 -28.81 -21.60
C PHE A 959 25.43 -30.31 -21.70
N THR A 960 24.80 -31.15 -20.87
CA THR A 960 24.99 -32.61 -20.95
C THR A 960 24.51 -33.26 -22.25
N ARG A 961 23.63 -32.57 -22.99
CA ARG A 961 23.12 -32.98 -24.31
C ARG A 961 22.96 -31.77 -25.22
N ALA A 962 22.83 -32.00 -26.53
CA ALA A 962 22.49 -30.95 -27.49
C ALA A 962 20.96 -30.74 -27.54
N TYR A 963 20.52 -29.49 -27.48
CA TYR A 963 19.12 -29.08 -27.60
C TYR A 963 18.90 -28.24 -28.87
N PRO A 964 17.75 -28.35 -29.56
CA PRO A 964 17.37 -27.40 -30.61
C PRO A 964 17.27 -25.99 -30.04
N GLY A 965 18.06 -25.06 -30.59
CA GLY A 965 18.15 -23.68 -30.11
C GLY A 965 17.84 -22.63 -31.17
N LYS A 966 17.38 -21.46 -30.72
CA LYS A 966 17.19 -20.26 -31.55
C LYS A 966 17.07 -18.99 -30.71
N ALA A 967 17.37 -17.83 -31.30
CA ALA A 967 16.87 -16.56 -30.79
C ALA A 967 15.33 -16.53 -30.92
N VAL A 968 14.63 -16.00 -29.90
CA VAL A 968 13.16 -15.91 -29.88
C VAL A 968 12.63 -14.50 -29.69
N LEU A 969 13.44 -13.60 -29.16
CA LEU A 969 13.12 -12.18 -29.01
C LEU A 969 14.42 -11.37 -29.07
N THR A 970 14.46 -10.30 -29.85
CA THR A 970 15.54 -9.30 -29.85
C THR A 970 14.89 -7.92 -29.78
N PHE A 971 15.38 -7.05 -28.89
CA PHE A 971 14.70 -5.80 -28.56
C PHE A 971 15.67 -4.73 -28.06
N ASP A 972 15.28 -3.46 -28.23
CA ASP A 972 15.93 -2.33 -27.58
C ASP A 972 15.51 -2.24 -26.11
N TYR A 973 16.49 -2.14 -25.22
CA TYR A 973 16.29 -1.81 -23.81
C TYR A 973 16.83 -0.41 -23.52
N GLY A 974 16.05 0.44 -22.84
CA GLY A 974 16.49 1.78 -22.44
C GLY A 974 17.49 1.67 -21.28
N VAL A 975 18.72 2.17 -21.48
CA VAL A 975 19.83 1.96 -20.53
C VAL A 975 19.82 2.97 -19.38
N ALA A 976 19.10 4.09 -19.54
CA ALA A 976 19.02 5.17 -18.57
C ALA A 976 18.80 4.69 -17.13
N PRO A 977 19.49 5.27 -16.12
CA PRO A 977 19.19 4.97 -14.74
C PRO A 977 17.77 5.47 -14.42
N ASN A 978 17.02 4.69 -13.64
CA ASN A 978 15.68 5.05 -13.21
C ASN A 978 15.70 6.19 -12.16
N TYR A 979 14.59 6.91 -12.06
CA TYR A 979 14.34 7.97 -11.06
C TYR A 979 15.47 9.00 -10.88
N HIS A 980 16.05 9.15 -9.68
CA HIS A 980 16.91 10.28 -9.29
C HIS A 980 17.98 10.65 -10.31
N HIS A 981 18.77 9.64 -10.68
CA HIS A 981 19.94 9.83 -11.50
C HIS A 981 19.58 10.06 -12.98
N ARG A 982 18.33 9.78 -13.38
CA ARG A 982 17.76 10.12 -14.69
C ARG A 982 17.68 11.63 -14.93
N ALA A 983 17.56 12.45 -13.89
CA ALA A 983 17.54 13.91 -14.02
C ALA A 983 18.94 14.51 -14.28
N PHE A 984 20.00 13.83 -13.82
CA PHE A 984 21.37 14.36 -13.79
C PHE A 984 22.36 13.59 -14.65
N TRP A 985 21.88 12.71 -15.55
CA TRP A 985 22.72 11.79 -16.33
C TRP A 985 23.89 12.48 -17.05
N LYS A 986 23.67 13.70 -17.58
CA LYS A 986 24.69 14.55 -18.21
C LYS A 986 25.77 15.03 -17.22
N GLU A 987 25.40 15.43 -15.99
CA GLU A 987 26.36 15.85 -14.94
C GLU A 987 27.22 14.67 -14.44
N MET A 988 26.70 13.45 -14.55
CA MET A 988 27.40 12.23 -14.14
C MET A 988 28.17 11.57 -15.28
N GLY A 989 27.78 11.80 -16.54
CA GLY A 989 28.30 11.12 -17.71
C GLY A 989 27.95 9.62 -17.72
N VAL A 990 26.69 9.30 -17.44
CA VAL A 990 26.10 7.95 -17.48
C VAL A 990 24.93 7.95 -18.49
N PRO A 991 24.41 6.79 -18.95
CA PRO A 991 23.40 6.73 -20.01
C PRO A 991 22.16 7.61 -19.77
N GLY A 992 21.70 8.28 -20.83
CA GLY A 992 20.52 9.14 -20.84
C GLY A 992 19.23 8.44 -21.28
N PRO A 993 18.05 9.09 -21.13
CA PRO A 993 16.76 8.57 -21.62
C PRO A 993 16.71 8.16 -23.09
N GLU A 994 17.60 8.73 -23.92
CA GLU A 994 17.78 8.39 -25.33
C GLU A 994 18.65 7.14 -25.58
N ASP A 995 19.47 6.72 -24.61
CA ASP A 995 20.43 5.62 -24.78
C ASP A 995 19.76 4.25 -24.71
N LYS A 996 20.12 3.39 -25.66
CA LYS A 996 19.57 2.05 -25.85
C LYS A 996 20.67 0.98 -25.97
N GLU A 997 20.35 -0.23 -25.53
CA GLU A 997 21.15 -1.43 -25.77
C GLU A 997 20.27 -2.54 -26.35
N THR A 998 20.79 -3.28 -27.32
CA THR A 998 20.14 -4.49 -27.82
C THR A 998 20.25 -5.60 -26.78
N LYS A 999 19.13 -6.29 -26.50
CA LYS A 999 19.09 -7.54 -25.73
C LYS A 999 18.45 -8.63 -26.58
N THR A 1000 18.96 -9.85 -26.48
CA THR A 1000 18.43 -11.01 -27.21
C THR A 1000 18.17 -12.17 -26.25
N ILE A 1001 16.95 -12.71 -26.29
CA ILE A 1001 16.60 -13.99 -25.65
C ILE A 1001 16.93 -15.13 -26.60
N TYR A 1002 17.75 -16.05 -26.15
CA TYR A 1002 17.92 -17.37 -26.75
C TYR A 1002 17.07 -18.41 -26.02
N GLN A 1003 16.51 -19.35 -26.77
CA GLN A 1003 15.70 -20.45 -26.26
C GLN A 1003 16.33 -21.78 -26.65
N LEU A 1004 16.40 -22.73 -25.72
CA LEU A 1004 16.68 -24.14 -25.96
C LEU A 1004 15.42 -24.97 -25.65
N ALA A 1005 15.01 -25.86 -26.56
CA ALA A 1005 13.83 -26.71 -26.38
C ALA A 1005 14.20 -28.11 -25.85
N GLY A 1006 13.65 -28.49 -24.69
CA GLY A 1006 13.78 -29.82 -24.11
C GLY A 1006 12.62 -30.72 -24.56
N LYS A 1007 12.88 -32.03 -24.73
CA LYS A 1007 11.80 -33.01 -24.88
C LYS A 1007 11.14 -33.26 -23.51
N PRO A 1008 9.89 -33.75 -23.48
CA PRO A 1008 9.26 -34.18 -22.23
C PRO A 1008 10.16 -35.12 -21.42
N GLY A 1009 10.37 -34.79 -20.15
CA GLY A 1009 11.17 -35.57 -19.21
C GLY A 1009 12.69 -35.35 -19.31
N GLU A 1010 13.17 -34.49 -20.20
CA GLU A 1010 14.57 -34.04 -20.16
C GLU A 1010 14.76 -32.93 -19.13
N ASP A 1011 15.82 -33.06 -18.31
CA ASP A 1011 16.36 -31.98 -17.50
C ASP A 1011 17.24 -31.05 -18.34
N TYR A 1012 17.66 -29.92 -17.78
CA TYR A 1012 18.81 -29.16 -18.28
C TYR A 1012 19.91 -29.20 -17.22
N PHE A 1013 21.02 -29.91 -17.50
CA PHE A 1013 22.19 -29.93 -16.62
C PHE A 1013 23.37 -29.31 -17.38
N TYR A 1014 23.93 -28.23 -16.85
CA TYR A 1014 24.88 -27.38 -17.58
C TYR A 1014 25.89 -26.64 -16.70
N VAL A 1015 27.01 -26.28 -17.32
CA VAL A 1015 27.99 -25.32 -16.80
C VAL A 1015 27.70 -23.96 -17.43
N ALA A 1016 27.73 -22.88 -16.66
CA ALA A 1016 27.70 -21.50 -17.13
C ALA A 1016 28.99 -20.79 -16.68
N PHE A 1017 29.86 -20.47 -17.63
CA PHE A 1017 31.23 -20.04 -17.40
C PHE A 1017 31.47 -18.61 -17.93
N PRO A 1018 31.46 -17.58 -17.06
CA PRO A 1018 31.96 -16.25 -17.37
C PRO A 1018 33.43 -16.28 -17.81
N ARG A 1019 33.76 -15.74 -18.99
CA ARG A 1019 35.14 -15.66 -19.50
C ARG A 1019 35.43 -14.33 -20.20
N LYS A 1020 36.69 -13.89 -20.17
CA LYS A 1020 37.16 -12.80 -21.04
C LYS A 1020 37.44 -13.31 -22.46
N GLY A 1021 37.44 -12.41 -23.44
CA GLY A 1021 37.88 -12.73 -24.80
C GLY A 1021 39.27 -13.37 -24.79
N GLY A 1022 39.39 -14.58 -25.37
CA GLY A 1022 40.65 -15.35 -25.43
C GLY A 1022 40.94 -16.27 -24.23
N GLU A 1023 40.27 -16.13 -23.10
CA GLU A 1023 40.43 -17.02 -21.94
C GLU A 1023 39.94 -18.44 -22.27
N ALA A 1024 40.72 -19.49 -21.99
CA ALA A 1024 40.40 -20.86 -22.41
C ALA A 1024 39.09 -21.40 -21.78
N THR A 1025 38.25 -22.04 -22.59
CA THR A 1025 37.06 -22.77 -22.09
C THR A 1025 37.48 -24.01 -21.31
N PRO A 1026 36.83 -24.34 -20.17
CA PRO A 1026 37.15 -25.55 -19.42
C PRO A 1026 36.75 -26.82 -20.18
N LYS A 1027 37.49 -27.90 -19.99
CA LYS A 1027 37.11 -29.22 -20.52
C LYS A 1027 36.11 -29.87 -19.58
N VAL A 1028 34.86 -29.95 -20.01
CA VAL A 1028 33.78 -30.61 -19.26
C VAL A 1028 33.58 -32.05 -19.74
N THR A 1029 33.19 -32.96 -18.85
CA THR A 1029 32.86 -34.35 -19.15
C THR A 1029 31.75 -34.82 -18.22
N LEU A 1030 30.70 -35.44 -18.77
CA LEU A 1030 29.66 -36.12 -18.01
C LEU A 1030 30.23 -37.44 -17.47
N LEU A 1031 30.16 -37.66 -16.15
CA LEU A 1031 30.62 -38.89 -15.49
C LEU A 1031 29.47 -39.85 -15.19
N GLY A 1032 28.26 -39.30 -15.01
CA GLY A 1032 27.03 -40.03 -14.72
C GLY A 1032 25.89 -39.05 -14.49
N ASP A 1033 24.68 -39.54 -14.24
CA ASP A 1033 23.57 -38.65 -13.89
C ASP A 1033 23.93 -37.82 -12.64
N GLY A 1034 23.73 -36.51 -12.70
CA GLY A 1034 24.10 -35.57 -11.65
C GLY A 1034 25.60 -35.33 -11.42
N ALA A 1035 26.53 -35.99 -12.15
CA ALA A 1035 27.98 -35.89 -11.92
C ALA A 1035 28.78 -35.36 -13.14
N LEU A 1036 29.52 -34.26 -12.96
CA LEU A 1036 30.41 -33.68 -13.96
C LEU A 1036 31.88 -33.68 -13.51
N LYS A 1037 32.80 -33.80 -14.46
CA LYS A 1037 34.23 -33.46 -14.32
C LYS A 1037 34.53 -32.22 -15.14
N ILE A 1038 35.17 -31.22 -14.53
CA ILE A 1038 35.44 -29.91 -15.14
C ILE A 1038 36.92 -29.60 -14.92
N VAL A 1039 37.71 -29.59 -16.00
CA VAL A 1039 39.12 -29.21 -15.95
C VAL A 1039 39.28 -27.75 -16.38
N THR A 1040 39.71 -26.92 -15.44
CA THR A 1040 40.03 -25.50 -15.64
C THR A 1040 41.56 -25.32 -15.73
N ALA A 1041 42.04 -24.08 -15.87
CA ALA A 1041 43.46 -23.77 -15.76
C ALA A 1041 44.00 -23.86 -14.31
N GLU A 1042 43.12 -23.90 -13.30
CA GLU A 1042 43.50 -23.80 -11.87
C GLU A 1042 43.26 -25.11 -11.10
N ALA A 1043 42.25 -25.90 -11.49
CA ALA A 1043 41.82 -27.13 -10.81
C ALA A 1043 41.09 -28.13 -11.74
N THR A 1044 41.08 -29.39 -11.33
CA THR A 1044 40.08 -30.39 -11.78
C THR A 1044 38.99 -30.49 -10.73
N ASP A 1045 37.78 -30.03 -11.09
CA ASP A 1045 36.61 -30.00 -10.22
C ASP A 1045 35.64 -31.14 -10.60
N TYR A 1046 35.35 -32.01 -9.64
CA TYR A 1046 34.27 -33.01 -9.72
C TYR A 1046 33.04 -32.42 -9.04
N VAL A 1047 31.91 -32.36 -9.72
CA VAL A 1047 30.73 -31.59 -9.30
C VAL A 1047 29.48 -32.46 -9.31
N PHE A 1048 28.69 -32.37 -8.24
CA PHE A 1048 27.50 -33.17 -8.00
C PHE A 1048 26.27 -32.28 -7.80
N ALA A 1049 25.15 -32.60 -8.47
CA ALA A 1049 23.86 -31.93 -8.32
C ALA A 1049 22.67 -32.86 -8.62
N SER A 1050 21.87 -33.16 -7.59
CA SER A 1050 20.73 -34.08 -7.65
C SER A 1050 19.62 -33.71 -6.66
N ASP A 1051 18.37 -34.01 -7.02
CA ASP A 1051 17.18 -33.92 -6.16
C ASP A 1051 17.23 -34.86 -4.96
N ALA A 1052 17.78 -36.06 -5.16
CA ALA A 1052 17.88 -37.15 -4.20
C ALA A 1052 19.35 -37.53 -3.96
N PRO A 1053 19.70 -38.14 -2.81
CA PRO A 1053 21.07 -38.58 -2.56
C PRO A 1053 21.56 -39.54 -3.65
N MET A 1054 22.60 -39.15 -4.36
CA MET A 1054 23.29 -39.98 -5.36
C MET A 1054 24.53 -40.62 -4.74
N GLN A 1055 25.02 -41.71 -5.33
CA GLN A 1055 26.30 -42.35 -5.00
C GLN A 1055 27.24 -42.27 -6.20
N PHE A 1056 28.52 -41.99 -5.94
CA PHE A 1056 29.56 -41.86 -6.96
C PHE A 1056 30.92 -42.33 -6.43
N ALA A 1057 31.64 -43.11 -7.24
CA ALA A 1057 32.99 -43.58 -6.94
C ALA A 1057 33.80 -43.75 -8.24
N GLN A 1058 34.70 -42.81 -8.54
CA GLN A 1058 35.59 -42.85 -9.71
C GLN A 1058 36.77 -41.88 -9.51
N ASP A 1059 37.88 -42.06 -10.23
CA ASP A 1059 39.03 -41.13 -10.26
C ASP A 1059 39.58 -40.73 -8.86
N ASP A 1060 39.66 -41.70 -7.94
CA ASP A 1060 39.95 -41.55 -6.51
C ASP A 1060 38.96 -40.71 -5.70
N VAL A 1061 37.87 -40.21 -6.31
CA VAL A 1061 36.80 -39.45 -5.67
C VAL A 1061 35.68 -40.37 -5.20
N VAL A 1062 35.19 -40.13 -3.98
CA VAL A 1062 33.94 -40.74 -3.47
C VAL A 1062 32.96 -39.65 -3.05
N PHE A 1063 31.68 -39.83 -3.37
CA PHE A 1063 30.60 -38.93 -2.97
C PHE A 1063 29.29 -39.68 -2.74
N THR A 1064 28.63 -39.39 -1.62
CA THR A 1064 27.25 -39.79 -1.32
C THR A 1064 26.53 -38.57 -0.74
N GLY A 1065 25.61 -37.96 -1.48
CA GLY A 1065 24.97 -36.70 -1.08
C GLY A 1065 24.07 -36.13 -2.18
N LYS A 1066 23.55 -34.90 -1.99
CA LYS A 1066 22.70 -34.24 -2.99
C LYS A 1066 23.46 -33.27 -3.89
N ALA A 1067 24.28 -32.40 -3.29
CA ALA A 1067 25.12 -31.48 -4.05
C ALA A 1067 26.43 -31.15 -3.31
N GLY A 1068 27.49 -30.94 -4.09
CA GLY A 1068 28.83 -30.67 -3.58
C GLY A 1068 29.88 -30.69 -4.69
N ALA A 1069 31.14 -30.49 -4.29
CA ALA A 1069 32.27 -30.55 -5.20
C ALA A 1069 33.54 -31.10 -4.54
N VAL A 1070 34.33 -31.87 -5.29
CA VAL A 1070 35.72 -32.24 -4.95
C VAL A 1070 36.64 -31.53 -5.91
N ARG A 1071 37.43 -30.58 -5.38
CA ARG A 1071 38.20 -29.61 -6.16
C ARG A 1071 39.70 -29.87 -6.03
N VAL A 1072 40.34 -30.40 -7.07
CA VAL A 1072 41.74 -30.84 -7.05
C VAL A 1072 42.63 -29.80 -7.72
N PHE A 1073 43.34 -29.02 -6.91
CA PHE A 1073 44.39 -28.08 -7.32
C PHE A 1073 45.77 -28.77 -7.34
N PRO A 1074 46.83 -28.15 -7.91
CA PRO A 1074 48.17 -28.76 -7.98
C PRO A 1074 48.82 -29.08 -6.62
N ASP A 1075 48.45 -28.36 -5.56
CA ASP A 1075 49.02 -28.46 -4.20
C ASP A 1075 48.05 -29.04 -3.16
N ARG A 1076 46.73 -28.99 -3.42
CA ARG A 1076 45.68 -29.27 -2.43
C ARG A 1076 44.39 -29.81 -3.06
N VAL A 1077 43.59 -30.51 -2.26
CA VAL A 1077 42.19 -30.83 -2.55
C VAL A 1077 41.28 -30.03 -1.62
N VAL A 1078 40.12 -29.61 -2.11
CA VAL A 1078 39.02 -29.08 -1.30
C VAL A 1078 37.79 -29.97 -1.45
N LEU A 1079 37.28 -30.47 -0.33
CA LEU A 1079 36.07 -31.28 -0.25
C LEU A 1079 34.92 -30.39 0.22
N CYS A 1080 33.92 -30.17 -0.64
CA CYS A 1080 32.77 -29.31 -0.37
C CYS A 1080 31.49 -30.19 -0.36
N MET A 1081 30.95 -30.48 0.82
CA MET A 1081 29.62 -31.09 0.95
C MET A 1081 28.62 -29.95 1.15
N ASN A 1082 27.89 -29.55 0.13
CA ASN A 1082 27.02 -28.36 0.21
C ASN A 1082 25.56 -28.70 0.58
N SER A 1083 25.06 -29.88 0.21
CA SER A 1083 23.66 -30.30 0.44
C SER A 1083 23.49 -31.80 0.67
N GLY A 1084 22.61 -32.12 1.63
CA GLY A 1084 22.32 -33.47 2.07
C GLY A 1084 23.22 -33.94 3.23
N ASN A 1085 23.21 -35.24 3.48
CA ASN A 1085 24.01 -35.94 4.47
C ASN A 1085 24.70 -37.13 3.78
N GLY A 1086 25.96 -37.39 4.12
CA GLY A 1086 26.70 -38.54 3.64
C GLY A 1086 28.20 -38.27 3.46
N VAL A 1087 28.77 -38.89 2.44
CA VAL A 1087 30.21 -39.09 2.27
C VAL A 1087 30.79 -38.13 1.24
N ILE A 1088 31.98 -37.60 1.47
CA ILE A 1088 32.80 -36.95 0.43
C ILE A 1088 34.29 -37.20 0.69
N GLY A 1089 35.07 -37.53 -0.34
CA GLY A 1089 36.48 -37.85 -0.17
C GLY A 1089 37.31 -37.90 -1.44
N TYR A 1090 38.62 -37.87 -1.27
CA TYR A 1090 39.62 -38.00 -2.34
C TYR A 1090 40.82 -38.82 -1.85
N LYS A 1091 41.27 -39.80 -2.66
CA LYS A 1091 42.42 -40.69 -2.36
C LYS A 1091 42.35 -41.37 -0.99
N GLY A 1092 41.14 -41.68 -0.54
CA GLY A 1092 40.87 -42.31 0.74
C GLY A 1092 40.95 -41.40 1.97
N TYR A 1093 41.23 -40.10 1.81
CA TYR A 1093 40.88 -39.11 2.84
C TYR A 1093 39.38 -38.81 2.69
N VAL A 1094 38.58 -39.27 3.66
CA VAL A 1094 37.11 -39.28 3.57
C VAL A 1094 36.49 -38.56 4.75
N LEU A 1095 35.47 -37.76 4.47
CA LEU A 1095 34.60 -37.09 5.42
C LEU A 1095 33.20 -37.68 5.33
N ASN A 1096 32.50 -37.85 6.45
CA ASN A 1096 31.10 -38.29 6.48
C ASN A 1096 30.28 -37.47 7.47
N GLY A 1097 29.15 -36.93 7.04
CA GLY A 1097 28.21 -36.19 7.90
C GLY A 1097 27.28 -35.26 7.13
N PRO A 1098 26.47 -34.44 7.84
CA PRO A 1098 25.53 -33.51 7.24
C PRO A 1098 26.21 -32.25 6.71
N GLY A 1099 25.89 -31.84 5.49
CA GLY A 1099 26.29 -30.56 4.92
C GLY A 1099 25.46 -29.37 5.44
N PRO A 1100 25.99 -28.13 5.41
CA PRO A 1100 27.14 -27.74 4.62
C PRO A 1100 28.47 -27.81 5.40
N PHE A 1101 29.52 -28.35 4.77
CA PHE A 1101 30.90 -28.22 5.24
C PHE A 1101 31.91 -28.17 4.10
N GLU A 1102 33.05 -27.53 4.36
CA GLU A 1102 34.19 -27.47 3.46
C GLU A 1102 35.48 -27.88 4.19
N ARG A 1103 36.37 -28.61 3.51
CA ARG A 1103 37.68 -29.00 4.04
C ARG A 1103 38.76 -28.93 2.96
N THR A 1104 39.75 -28.07 3.18
CA THR A 1104 40.99 -28.02 2.40
C THR A 1104 42.05 -28.93 3.02
N VAL A 1105 42.75 -29.72 2.20
CA VAL A 1105 43.84 -30.62 2.59
C VAL A 1105 44.95 -30.53 1.54
N LYS A 1106 46.22 -30.39 1.94
CA LYS A 1106 47.34 -30.45 0.96
C LYS A 1106 47.49 -31.87 0.43
N LEU A 1107 47.86 -32.03 -0.84
CA LEU A 1107 48.02 -33.37 -1.44
C LEU A 1107 49.10 -34.21 -0.75
N ALA A 1108 50.14 -33.58 -0.19
CA ALA A 1108 51.19 -34.23 0.59
C ALA A 1108 50.74 -34.69 2.00
N ASP A 1109 49.65 -34.12 2.52
CA ASP A 1109 49.13 -34.43 3.86
C ASP A 1109 48.01 -35.50 3.82
N ILE A 1110 47.60 -35.95 2.64
CA ILE A 1110 46.57 -36.97 2.45
C ILE A 1110 47.01 -38.30 3.06
N LYS A 1111 46.19 -38.82 3.97
CA LYS A 1111 46.30 -40.14 4.58
C LYS A 1111 44.92 -40.80 4.51
N GLN A 1112 44.88 -42.12 4.37
CA GLN A 1112 43.61 -42.84 4.34
C GLN A 1112 42.94 -42.80 5.72
N ASN A 1113 41.78 -42.17 5.82
CA ASN A 1113 41.00 -42.04 7.06
C ASN A 1113 39.52 -41.76 6.77
N LEU A 1114 38.67 -42.04 7.76
CA LEU A 1114 37.27 -41.61 7.78
C LEU A 1114 37.08 -40.65 8.96
N THR A 1115 36.78 -39.39 8.67
CA THR A 1115 36.47 -38.36 9.68
C THR A 1115 34.97 -38.13 9.72
N GLN A 1116 34.36 -38.27 10.89
CA GLN A 1116 32.96 -37.89 11.08
C GLN A 1116 32.85 -36.37 11.24
N ILE A 1117 31.80 -35.79 10.67
CA ILE A 1117 31.43 -34.38 10.81
C ILE A 1117 30.12 -34.32 11.61
N GLU A 1118 30.11 -33.54 12.69
CA GLU A 1118 28.93 -33.36 13.54
C GLU A 1118 27.95 -32.33 12.95
N GLY A 1119 26.66 -32.49 13.24
CA GLY A 1119 25.59 -31.59 12.80
C GLY A 1119 24.21 -32.26 12.89
N TYR A 1120 23.22 -31.71 12.18
CA TYR A 1120 21.86 -32.27 12.09
C TYR A 1120 21.49 -32.62 10.64
N GLU A 1121 20.64 -33.63 10.44
CA GLU A 1121 20.10 -33.93 9.11
C GLU A 1121 19.08 -32.85 8.70
N LYS A 1122 19.41 -32.09 7.64
CA LYS A 1122 18.48 -31.16 7.00
C LYS A 1122 17.28 -31.91 6.41
N LYS A 1123 16.11 -31.75 7.03
CA LYS A 1123 14.87 -32.38 6.58
C LYS A 1123 13.72 -31.39 6.60
N ILE A 1124 12.99 -31.29 5.48
CA ILE A 1124 11.69 -30.62 5.47
C ILE A 1124 10.68 -31.53 6.16
N VAL A 1125 10.03 -31.01 7.19
CA VAL A 1125 9.03 -31.71 8.01
C VAL A 1125 7.74 -30.88 8.00
N SER A 1126 6.60 -31.54 7.97
CA SER A 1126 5.28 -30.93 8.19
C SER A 1126 4.71 -31.47 9.49
N GLN A 1127 4.28 -30.58 10.37
CA GLN A 1127 3.68 -30.89 11.66
C GLN A 1127 2.23 -30.40 11.67
N GLU A 1128 1.27 -31.27 12.02
CA GLU A 1128 -0.11 -30.86 12.33
C GLU A 1128 -0.16 -30.33 13.77
N ILE A 1129 -0.88 -29.22 13.98
CA ILE A 1129 -0.91 -28.47 15.25
C ILE A 1129 -2.33 -28.31 15.82
N GLY A 1130 -3.29 -29.09 15.34
CA GLY A 1130 -4.71 -29.02 15.65
C GLY A 1130 -5.54 -28.29 14.57
N ASN A 1131 -6.83 -28.62 14.52
CA ASN A 1131 -7.83 -28.04 13.61
C ASN A 1131 -7.53 -28.19 12.10
N GLY A 1132 -6.69 -29.15 11.69
CA GLY A 1132 -6.26 -29.31 10.30
C GLY A 1132 -5.19 -28.28 9.88
N LEU A 1133 -4.58 -27.61 10.84
CA LEU A 1133 -3.53 -26.62 10.60
C LEU A 1133 -2.17 -27.31 10.59
N THR A 1134 -1.32 -26.93 9.65
CA THR A 1134 0.02 -27.50 9.51
C THR A 1134 1.09 -26.41 9.40
N VAL A 1135 2.26 -26.70 9.97
CA VAL A 1135 3.48 -25.90 9.84
C VAL A 1135 4.52 -26.77 9.14
N THR A 1136 5.05 -26.29 8.02
CA THR A 1136 6.01 -27.02 7.19
C THR A 1136 7.30 -26.22 7.04
N GLY A 1137 8.46 -26.83 7.28
CA GLY A 1137 9.75 -26.15 7.17
C GLY A 1137 10.94 -27.06 7.49
N GLU A 1138 12.14 -26.49 7.54
CA GLU A 1138 13.36 -27.24 7.89
C GLU A 1138 13.45 -27.50 9.41
N ALA A 1139 13.52 -28.77 9.79
CA ALA A 1139 13.82 -29.22 11.14
C ALA A 1139 15.26 -28.86 11.58
N PRO A 1140 15.55 -28.63 12.87
CA PRO A 1140 14.63 -28.76 14.01
C PRO A 1140 13.69 -27.58 14.18
N PHE A 1141 12.41 -27.87 14.39
CA PHE A 1141 11.43 -26.93 14.93
C PHE A 1141 10.36 -27.69 15.74
N GLU A 1142 9.67 -26.96 16.62
CA GLU A 1142 8.46 -27.39 17.32
C GLU A 1142 7.38 -26.33 17.07
N ALA A 1143 6.18 -26.74 16.67
CA ALA A 1143 5.03 -25.85 16.46
C ALA A 1143 3.81 -26.25 17.30
N GLY A 1144 2.92 -25.30 17.58
CA GLY A 1144 1.68 -25.55 18.31
C GLY A 1144 0.71 -24.35 18.29
N LEU A 1145 -0.52 -24.58 18.74
CA LEU A 1145 -1.52 -23.54 18.96
C LEU A 1145 -1.45 -22.97 20.39
N ASP A 1146 -1.69 -21.67 20.49
CA ASP A 1146 -1.72 -20.87 21.71
C ASP A 1146 -2.97 -19.97 21.67
N GLY A 1147 -4.14 -20.59 21.91
CA GLY A 1147 -5.43 -19.98 21.61
C GLY A 1147 -5.64 -19.77 20.09
N GLU A 1148 -5.93 -18.53 19.69
CA GLU A 1148 -6.03 -18.11 18.28
C GLU A 1148 -4.68 -17.62 17.70
N ALA A 1149 -3.56 -18.09 18.26
CA ALA A 1149 -2.22 -17.85 17.74
C ALA A 1149 -1.47 -19.16 17.45
N ILE A 1150 -0.52 -19.11 16.53
CA ILE A 1150 0.43 -20.19 16.23
C ILE A 1150 1.79 -19.79 16.80
N ARG A 1151 2.41 -20.71 17.54
CA ARG A 1151 3.75 -20.55 18.12
C ARG A 1151 4.69 -21.57 17.47
N ILE A 1152 5.88 -21.13 17.05
CA ILE A 1152 6.93 -22.01 16.49
C ILE A 1152 8.25 -21.69 17.19
N ARG A 1153 9.02 -22.71 17.56
CA ARG A 1153 10.39 -22.59 18.09
C ARG A 1153 11.35 -23.32 17.17
N THR A 1154 12.50 -22.73 16.86
CA THR A 1154 13.49 -23.34 15.96
C THR A 1154 14.91 -22.90 16.29
N LYS A 1155 15.91 -23.60 15.74
CA LYS A 1155 17.32 -23.25 15.91
C LYS A 1155 18.22 -23.65 14.74
N GLY A 1156 19.33 -22.93 14.62
CA GLY A 1156 20.34 -23.09 13.58
C GLY A 1156 20.19 -21.99 12.53
N ARG A 1157 20.33 -22.33 11.25
CA ARG A 1157 20.35 -21.37 10.14
C ARG A 1157 18.99 -20.75 9.80
N ALA A 1158 19.02 -19.64 9.08
CA ALA A 1158 17.89 -18.95 8.47
C ALA A 1158 17.06 -19.88 7.57
N ARG A 1159 15.73 -19.87 7.74
CA ARG A 1159 14.80 -20.70 6.98
C ARG A 1159 13.44 -20.03 6.83
N VAL A 1160 12.60 -20.61 5.97
CA VAL A 1160 11.20 -20.22 5.78
C VAL A 1160 10.30 -21.34 6.30
N PHE A 1161 9.22 -20.97 6.97
CA PHE A 1161 8.11 -21.86 7.32
C PHE A 1161 6.89 -21.52 6.47
N THR A 1162 6.21 -22.55 5.98
CA THR A 1162 4.95 -22.46 5.27
C THR A 1162 3.83 -22.99 6.16
N VAL A 1163 2.82 -22.16 6.42
CA VAL A 1163 1.76 -22.40 7.42
C VAL A 1163 0.39 -22.38 6.71
N THR A 1164 -0.51 -23.34 6.97
CA THR A 1164 -1.88 -23.27 6.44
C THR A 1164 -2.70 -22.20 7.16
N ARG A 1165 -3.51 -21.43 6.41
CA ARG A 1165 -4.32 -20.34 6.97
C ARG A 1165 -5.35 -20.83 7.98
N PRO A 1166 -5.34 -20.32 9.23
CA PRO A 1166 -6.39 -20.61 10.19
C PRO A 1166 -7.71 -19.91 9.84
N PRO A 1167 -8.88 -20.53 10.10
CA PRO A 1167 -10.19 -19.92 9.82
C PRO A 1167 -10.47 -18.67 10.67
N PHE A 1168 -9.85 -18.57 11.86
CA PHE A 1168 -9.89 -17.38 12.73
C PHE A 1168 -8.93 -16.26 12.28
N MET A 1169 -8.07 -16.49 11.27
CA MET A 1169 -7.05 -15.52 10.84
C MET A 1169 -7.39 -14.93 9.47
N TRP A 1170 -7.72 -13.64 9.44
CA TRP A 1170 -8.07 -12.93 8.21
C TRP A 1170 -6.82 -12.31 7.59
N GLN A 1171 -6.05 -11.56 8.39
CA GLN A 1171 -4.71 -11.09 8.04
C GLN A 1171 -3.72 -11.45 9.14
N PRO A 1172 -2.47 -11.83 8.83
CA PRO A 1172 -1.50 -12.23 9.83
C PRO A 1172 -0.73 -11.03 10.40
N GLN A 1173 -0.28 -11.15 11.64
CA GLN A 1173 0.92 -10.49 12.17
C GLN A 1173 1.89 -11.55 12.65
N PHE A 1174 3.15 -11.41 12.26
CA PHE A 1174 4.24 -12.29 12.66
C PHE A 1174 5.19 -11.52 13.58
N PHE A 1175 5.56 -12.14 14.70
CA PHE A 1175 6.58 -11.66 15.62
C PHE A 1175 7.71 -12.68 15.68
N LEU A 1176 8.95 -12.22 15.52
CA LEU A 1176 10.19 -12.97 15.75
C LEU A 1176 10.83 -12.41 17.02
N ASP A 1177 10.98 -13.25 18.04
CA ASP A 1177 11.53 -12.89 19.36
C ASP A 1177 10.86 -11.65 19.99
N GLY A 1178 9.56 -11.49 19.75
CA GLY A 1178 8.74 -10.38 20.23
C GLY A 1178 8.69 -9.13 19.36
N GLN A 1179 9.51 -9.02 18.31
CA GLN A 1179 9.46 -7.90 17.34
C GLN A 1179 8.64 -8.27 16.10
N GLU A 1180 7.77 -7.36 15.63
CA GLU A 1180 6.94 -7.56 14.45
C GLU A 1180 7.75 -7.53 13.14
N TRP A 1181 7.42 -8.42 12.19
CA TRP A 1181 7.99 -8.50 10.84
C TRP A 1181 6.89 -8.79 9.80
N MET A 1182 7.25 -8.75 8.51
CA MET A 1182 6.36 -9.07 7.40
C MET A 1182 5.80 -10.50 7.49
N ALA A 1183 4.53 -10.64 7.13
CA ALA A 1183 3.82 -11.92 7.07
C ALA A 1183 2.94 -11.92 5.83
N TYR A 1184 2.97 -13.00 5.05
CA TYR A 1184 2.46 -12.99 3.68
C TYR A 1184 1.56 -14.20 3.39
N TRP A 1185 0.40 -13.98 2.76
CA TRP A 1185 -0.53 -15.03 2.26
C TRP A 1185 -0.26 -15.32 0.77
N SER A 1186 -0.39 -16.58 0.34
CA SER A 1186 -0.14 -17.03 -1.05
C SER A 1186 -1.18 -16.60 -2.09
N ASP A 1187 -2.27 -15.94 -1.70
CA ASP A 1187 -3.40 -15.68 -2.59
C ASP A 1187 -3.27 -14.33 -3.31
N GLU A 1188 -2.56 -14.35 -4.44
CA GLU A 1188 -2.48 -13.26 -5.41
C GLU A 1188 -3.42 -13.52 -6.61
N ALA A 1189 -3.76 -12.47 -7.36
CA ALA A 1189 -4.61 -12.56 -8.56
C ALA A 1189 -4.12 -13.64 -9.56
N SER A 1190 -2.81 -13.78 -9.70
CA SER A 1190 -2.12 -14.79 -10.53
C SER A 1190 -2.19 -16.23 -10.00
N SER A 1191 -2.51 -16.42 -8.71
CA SER A 1191 -2.93 -17.73 -8.15
C SER A 1191 -4.45 -17.97 -8.29
N ASN A 1192 -5.11 -17.15 -9.12
CA ASN A 1192 -6.51 -17.28 -9.54
C ASN A 1192 -7.53 -17.15 -8.39
N TRP A 1193 -7.20 -16.37 -7.35
CA TRP A 1193 -8.08 -16.01 -6.23
C TRP A 1193 -8.74 -17.22 -5.55
N GLY A 1194 -7.96 -18.02 -4.82
CA GLY A 1194 -8.43 -19.18 -4.07
C GLY A 1194 -8.76 -20.43 -4.90
N LYS A 1195 -8.61 -20.40 -6.24
CA LYS A 1195 -9.05 -21.49 -7.15
C LYS A 1195 -7.97 -22.53 -7.47
N MET A 1196 -6.70 -22.26 -7.17
CA MET A 1196 -5.61 -23.24 -7.35
C MET A 1196 -5.40 -24.03 -6.05
N LYS A 1197 -4.97 -25.29 -6.13
CA LYS A 1197 -4.49 -26.03 -4.96
C LYS A 1197 -3.41 -25.22 -4.22
N ASN A 1198 -3.38 -25.30 -2.89
CA ASN A 1198 -2.43 -24.61 -2.00
C ASN A 1198 -2.50 -23.06 -2.01
N THR A 1199 -3.62 -22.46 -2.44
CA THR A 1199 -3.98 -21.09 -2.01
C THR A 1199 -4.23 -21.06 -0.51
N TYR A 1200 -4.05 -19.89 0.13
CA TYR A 1200 -4.13 -19.70 1.59
C TYR A 1200 -3.07 -20.45 2.41
N LEU A 1201 -1.85 -20.50 1.89
CA LEU A 1201 -0.64 -20.75 2.67
C LEU A 1201 0.00 -19.43 3.09
N MET A 1202 0.75 -19.40 4.18
CA MET A 1202 1.51 -18.25 4.65
C MET A 1202 2.99 -18.57 4.77
N SER A 1203 3.84 -17.64 4.35
CA SER A 1203 5.28 -17.67 4.62
C SER A 1203 5.64 -16.75 5.79
N VAL A 1204 6.47 -17.27 6.69
CA VAL A 1204 7.23 -16.52 7.71
C VAL A 1204 8.67 -17.04 7.76
N ALA A 1205 9.64 -16.24 8.18
CA ALA A 1205 11.06 -16.61 8.13
C ALA A 1205 11.83 -16.35 9.43
N THR A 1206 13.03 -16.90 9.52
CA THR A 1206 13.99 -16.66 10.62
C THR A 1206 15.36 -16.26 10.11
N ARG A 1207 16.21 -15.79 11.02
CA ARG A 1207 17.65 -15.61 10.80
C ARG A 1207 18.41 -16.86 11.26
N ASP A 1208 19.74 -16.79 11.21
CA ASP A 1208 20.62 -17.68 11.94
C ASP A 1208 20.51 -17.36 13.45
N GLY A 1209 20.17 -18.34 14.28
CA GLY A 1209 19.98 -18.18 15.72
C GLY A 1209 19.17 -19.32 16.37
N GLU A 1210 18.79 -19.11 17.64
CA GLU A 1210 17.65 -19.80 18.26
C GLU A 1210 16.51 -18.78 18.36
N HIS A 1211 15.29 -19.15 17.95
CA HIS A 1211 14.20 -18.20 17.71
C HIS A 1211 12.83 -18.71 18.17
N GLU A 1212 12.00 -17.81 18.68
CA GLU A 1212 10.55 -18.03 18.86
C GLU A 1212 9.74 -17.14 17.91
N LEU A 1213 8.83 -17.77 17.17
CA LEU A 1213 7.89 -17.15 16.26
C LEU A 1213 6.49 -17.17 16.90
N LEU A 1214 5.78 -16.06 16.84
CA LEU A 1214 4.36 -15.96 17.17
C LEU A 1214 3.59 -15.38 15.99
N ILE A 1215 2.52 -16.05 15.56
CA ILE A 1215 1.67 -15.62 14.45
C ILE A 1215 0.22 -15.53 14.92
N ARG A 1216 -0.43 -14.39 14.70
CA ARG A 1216 -1.81 -14.11 15.16
C ARG A 1216 -2.60 -13.28 14.15
N ASN A 1217 -3.92 -13.19 14.32
CA ASN A 1217 -4.76 -12.29 13.52
C ASN A 1217 -4.38 -10.81 13.75
N ARG A 1218 -4.46 -9.99 12.70
CA ARG A 1218 -3.90 -8.63 12.68
C ARG A 1218 -4.68 -7.66 13.55
N VAL A 1219 -4.02 -7.20 14.60
CA VAL A 1219 -4.37 -6.01 15.35
C VAL A 1219 -3.73 -4.83 14.62
N TYR A 1220 -4.54 -4.04 13.91
CA TYR A 1220 -4.13 -2.74 13.36
C TYR A 1220 -3.64 -1.79 14.48
N ASN A 1221 -3.11 -0.62 14.11
CA ASN A 1221 -2.87 0.46 15.08
C ASN A 1221 -4.12 1.32 15.24
N LYS A 1222 -4.15 2.19 16.26
CA LYS A 1222 -5.20 3.20 16.34
C LYS A 1222 -5.09 4.09 15.10
N VAL A 1223 -6.20 4.22 14.40
CA VAL A 1223 -6.34 5.07 13.20
C VAL A 1223 -6.72 6.50 13.62
N TRP A 1224 -6.73 7.42 12.66
CA TRP A 1224 -7.03 8.82 12.96
C TRP A 1224 -8.46 9.01 13.50
N ASP A 1225 -8.58 9.83 14.54
CA ASP A 1225 -9.82 10.14 15.23
C ASP A 1225 -10.78 10.97 14.36
N ARG A 1226 -11.61 10.27 13.56
CA ARG A 1226 -12.90 10.84 13.17
C ARG A 1226 -13.90 10.61 14.28
N GLN A 1227 -14.05 11.61 15.15
CA GLN A 1227 -15.11 11.63 16.15
C GLN A 1227 -16.48 11.55 15.46
N PHE A 1228 -17.19 10.45 15.70
CA PHE A 1228 -18.62 10.31 15.46
C PHE A 1228 -19.21 9.51 16.62
N VAL A 1229 -20.49 9.75 16.94
CA VAL A 1229 -21.23 8.92 17.90
C VAL A 1229 -22.00 7.86 17.11
N PRO A 1230 -21.79 6.55 17.35
CA PRO A 1230 -22.59 5.51 16.72
C PRO A 1230 -24.08 5.68 17.00
N MET A 1231 -24.91 5.47 15.98
CA MET A 1231 -26.36 5.52 16.08
C MET A 1231 -26.97 4.17 16.53
N LEU A 1232 -26.20 3.08 16.47
CA LEU A 1232 -26.55 1.78 17.04
C LEU A 1232 -26.21 1.73 18.53
N THR A 1233 -27.16 1.31 19.37
CA THR A 1233 -27.03 1.31 20.83
C THR A 1233 -26.78 -0.10 21.34
N GLY A 1234 -25.51 -0.50 21.41
CA GLY A 1234 -25.12 -1.86 21.82
C GLY A 1234 -23.63 -2.05 22.13
N LYS A 1235 -22.92 -0.94 22.41
CA LYS A 1235 -21.54 -0.89 22.90
C LYS A 1235 -21.43 0.16 24.00
#